data_AF-A0A8M1RLI7-F1
#
_entry.id   AF-A0A8M1RLI7-F1
#
_cell.length_a   1.000
_cell.length_b   1.000
_cell.length_c   1.000
_cell.angle_alpha   90.00
_cell.angle_beta   90.00
_cell.angle_gamma   90.00
#
_symmetry.space_group_name_H-M   'P 1'
#
loop_
_entity.id
_entity.type
_entity.pdbx_description
1 polymer ?
#
loop_
_entity_poly.entity_id
_entity_poly.type
_entity_poly.pdbx_seq_one_letter_code
_entity_poly.pdbx_strand_id
1 'polypeptide(L)'
;MGWKQVSVNYMEKTMFLLSHVVDGSLDEGVAYGSYTAKSITQYVFLAQRHFSIDHTQNNWLRNHFWFYYATLLPGFQRTVGIGDSNYNWFYGPESQLVFLDSFVIKNGSGNWLAQQIRKHRPRDGPMGQSFAQRWTTLHTEFIWYNASLAPLAPYGYSRARMHIFSNWGVVTYGAGLPVAQGNTFVSFKSGKLGGRAVFDIVHAKPYSWVDGWNSFNPGHEHPDQNSFTFAPNGQVFVSEALYGPKFSYLNNVLMFSSSPTSRCNAPWEGQLGECAKWLRWTESGVGDSAGELISASAHGEALFVSGEAATAYSSALGLKSVYRALVLLNSQTLLVVDHVEKTEHSPVNTLSAFFHNLDIDFKYVPHRFADRYNGALMDVWDAHYKMFWLDSRGHSPETQIQEAEQEAEFKKRWTQFINVTFPFTHSVSRMVYVMQGPYVKVSDCKFLESSKDGLRVSLVINNTEKIVSIVTNHRDIGARFSFLGFGGFAKVEDRGQVVRFGLGAQQVSTHLHTHNHLFDFGVTVNVAAGAILCIAIVFLTLQRKCYVCFSRLMRYALLSVLMLWITELLLVSSSCDQLLCRVKWHGAGTDPELRQQVPTQQQQLLLPTVVITTLPGSGSDILKHLFYNNSDFVYLRIPTEHLDIPETEFEFDSLVDACEWTRADAQCGRFKMVQGWLQSLVHNTHLFLQSVPLRAGGRPDGDVEYVRELRRHTVDYPNARAVLNLCSGSWALKLPFLQEAIGPSLRAIYVVRDPRAWVYLMLYNSRPSLYSLKNIPQHLSLIFRQDGASERCPSAFAPEFEPLWQLVSRSENSAVLLLAHLWRAHTAAVLRVSAGLPEDAYLQLRFEDVVRQPLETAEQIHSFLGVPVSPAALNQLMFSTSTNLYSLQYEGQVSASSMDRWRRRMPRRDVRLIEHTCGTLMRTLGYRRLSHG
;
A
#
# COMPACT_ATOMS: atom_id res chain seq x y z
N MET A 1 -20.10 -18.27 -42.37
CA MET A 1 -20.50 -17.04 -41.65
C MET A 1 -20.73 -17.28 -40.16
N GLY A 2 -21.41 -18.37 -39.76
CA GLY A 2 -21.65 -18.71 -38.35
C GLY A 2 -20.40 -18.82 -37.47
N TRP A 3 -19.38 -19.57 -37.90
CA TRP A 3 -18.14 -19.75 -37.09
C TRP A 3 -17.45 -18.43 -36.78
N LYS A 4 -17.30 -17.55 -37.77
CA LYS A 4 -16.75 -16.19 -37.57
C LYS A 4 -17.52 -15.47 -36.46
N GLN A 5 -18.85 -15.44 -36.55
CA GLN A 5 -19.68 -14.72 -35.58
C GLN A 5 -19.52 -15.30 -34.17
N VAL A 6 -19.50 -16.63 -34.05
CA VAL A 6 -19.29 -17.32 -32.77
C VAL A 6 -17.92 -16.97 -32.20
N SER A 7 -16.83 -17.14 -32.98
CA SER A 7 -15.48 -16.85 -32.53
C SER A 7 -15.31 -15.38 -32.12
N VAL A 8 -15.80 -14.44 -32.93
CA VAL A 8 -15.75 -13.01 -32.58
C VAL A 8 -16.53 -12.75 -31.30
N ASN A 9 -17.74 -13.28 -31.14
CA ASN A 9 -18.54 -13.05 -29.93
C ASN A 9 -17.84 -13.55 -28.64
N TYR A 10 -17.28 -14.76 -28.66
CA TYR A 10 -16.55 -15.29 -27.50
C TYR A 10 -15.29 -14.48 -27.21
N MET A 11 -14.50 -14.14 -28.24
CA MET A 11 -13.28 -13.37 -28.03
C MET A 11 -13.56 -11.93 -27.56
N GLU A 12 -14.61 -11.27 -28.05
CA GLU A 12 -15.02 -9.96 -27.55
C GLU A 12 -15.43 -10.02 -26.08
N LYS A 13 -16.15 -11.07 -25.66
CA LYS A 13 -16.44 -11.32 -24.24
C LYS A 13 -15.18 -11.54 -23.42
N THR A 14 -14.22 -12.30 -23.93
CA THR A 14 -12.91 -12.50 -23.28
C THR A 14 -12.15 -11.18 -23.15
N MET A 15 -12.07 -10.37 -24.21
CA MET A 15 -11.42 -9.06 -24.18
C MET A 15 -12.09 -8.11 -23.19
N PHE A 16 -13.42 -8.17 -23.08
CA PHE A 16 -14.19 -7.43 -22.09
C PHE A 16 -13.87 -7.89 -20.65
N LEU A 17 -13.83 -9.20 -20.37
CA LEU A 17 -13.47 -9.70 -19.04
C LEU A 17 -12.01 -9.35 -18.70
N LEU A 18 -11.09 -9.52 -19.63
CA LEU A 18 -9.68 -9.12 -19.46
C LEU A 18 -9.54 -7.64 -19.13
N SER A 19 -10.44 -6.76 -19.59
CA SER A 19 -10.38 -5.34 -19.23
C SER A 19 -10.57 -5.08 -17.73
N HIS A 20 -11.10 -6.03 -16.96
CA HIS A 20 -11.17 -5.95 -15.49
C HIS A 20 -9.83 -6.25 -14.81
N VAL A 21 -8.90 -6.90 -15.50
CA VAL A 21 -7.58 -7.23 -14.97
C VAL A 21 -6.64 -6.03 -15.18
N VAL A 22 -6.49 -5.25 -14.11
CA VAL A 22 -5.84 -3.92 -14.16
C VAL A 22 -4.32 -3.95 -14.16
N ASP A 23 -3.70 -5.05 -13.72
CA ASP A 23 -2.25 -5.21 -13.58
C ASP A 23 -1.62 -5.99 -14.75
N GLY A 24 -2.42 -6.38 -15.75
CA GLY A 24 -1.94 -7.11 -16.92
C GLY A 24 -1.56 -8.56 -16.66
N SER A 25 -1.85 -9.10 -15.47
CA SER A 25 -1.51 -10.49 -15.12
C SER A 25 -2.45 -11.50 -15.79
N LEU A 26 -2.11 -12.78 -15.64
CA LEU A 26 -3.02 -13.90 -15.81
C LEU A 26 -2.85 -14.84 -14.62
N ASP A 27 -3.95 -15.30 -14.05
CA ASP A 27 -4.04 -16.07 -12.80
C ASP A 27 -3.36 -17.44 -12.90
N GLU A 28 -3.40 -18.07 -14.06
CA GLU A 28 -2.73 -19.35 -14.37
C GLU A 28 -1.19 -19.28 -14.39
N GLY A 29 -0.60 -18.10 -14.14
CA GLY A 29 0.85 -17.91 -14.09
C GLY A 29 1.51 -17.60 -15.43
N VAL A 30 2.83 -17.43 -15.41
CA VAL A 30 3.57 -16.83 -16.54
C VAL A 30 3.66 -17.77 -17.74
N ALA A 31 3.79 -19.08 -17.50
CA ALA A 31 3.88 -20.06 -18.57
C ALA A 31 2.56 -20.22 -19.32
N TYR A 32 1.44 -20.50 -18.62
CA TYR A 32 0.11 -20.50 -19.24
C TYR A 32 -0.31 -19.11 -19.71
N GLY A 33 0.13 -18.06 -19.04
CA GLY A 33 -0.08 -16.69 -19.50
C GLY A 33 0.53 -16.44 -20.88
N SER A 34 1.72 -17.00 -21.16
CA SER A 34 2.33 -16.96 -22.50
C SER A 34 1.54 -17.76 -23.54
N TYR A 35 0.89 -18.86 -23.12
CA TYR A 35 -0.04 -19.63 -23.96
C TYR A 35 -1.23 -18.75 -24.35
N THR A 36 -1.91 -18.19 -23.37
CA THR A 36 -3.11 -17.36 -23.57
C THR A 36 -2.79 -16.13 -24.41
N ALA A 37 -1.72 -15.40 -24.05
CA ALA A 37 -1.29 -14.20 -24.75
C ALA A 37 -0.91 -14.43 -26.22
N LYS A 38 -0.37 -15.61 -26.57
CA LYS A 38 -0.14 -15.99 -27.98
C LYS A 38 -1.44 -15.88 -28.79
N SER A 39 -2.53 -16.46 -28.29
CA SER A 39 -3.82 -16.46 -28.99
C SER A 39 -4.50 -15.08 -28.94
N ILE A 40 -4.44 -14.39 -27.80
CA ILE A 40 -5.01 -13.03 -27.67
C ILE A 40 -4.34 -12.06 -28.65
N THR A 41 -3.00 -12.04 -28.72
CA THR A 41 -2.28 -11.12 -29.63
C THR A 41 -2.59 -11.41 -31.11
N GLN A 42 -2.71 -12.69 -31.49
CA GLN A 42 -3.17 -13.06 -32.83
C GLN A 42 -4.60 -12.57 -33.11
N TYR A 43 -5.52 -12.75 -32.16
CA TYR A 43 -6.88 -12.26 -32.29
C TYR A 43 -6.93 -10.74 -32.48
N VAL A 44 -6.26 -9.98 -31.61
CA VAL A 44 -6.23 -8.52 -31.66
C VAL A 44 -5.69 -8.04 -33.00
N PHE A 45 -4.60 -8.63 -33.49
CA PHE A 45 -4.03 -8.30 -34.79
C PHE A 45 -5.02 -8.57 -35.94
N LEU A 46 -5.61 -9.77 -35.98
CA LEU A 46 -6.48 -10.19 -37.08
C LEU A 46 -7.83 -9.48 -37.04
N ALA A 47 -8.40 -9.24 -35.87
CA ALA A 47 -9.66 -8.53 -35.69
C ALA A 47 -9.54 -7.07 -36.16
N GLN A 48 -8.43 -6.39 -35.82
CA GLN A 48 -8.16 -5.06 -36.33
C GLN A 48 -7.98 -5.07 -37.85
N ARG A 49 -7.14 -5.97 -38.36
CA ARG A 49 -6.82 -6.03 -39.79
C ARG A 49 -8.02 -6.37 -40.68
N HIS A 50 -8.84 -7.34 -40.27
CA HIS A 50 -9.89 -7.90 -41.13
C HIS A 50 -11.29 -7.39 -40.80
N PHE A 51 -11.55 -6.91 -39.58
CA PHE A 51 -12.87 -6.48 -39.13
C PHE A 51 -12.92 -5.04 -38.61
N SER A 52 -11.79 -4.33 -38.58
CA SER A 52 -11.69 -2.98 -37.99
C SER A 52 -12.13 -2.91 -36.51
N ILE A 53 -11.90 -4.00 -35.77
CA ILE A 53 -12.15 -4.07 -34.32
C ILE A 53 -10.82 -3.79 -33.60
N ASP A 54 -10.72 -2.63 -32.94
CA ASP A 54 -9.50 -2.16 -32.28
C ASP A 54 -9.52 -2.44 -30.77
N HIS A 55 -8.59 -3.29 -30.32
CA HIS A 55 -8.35 -3.55 -28.89
C HIS A 55 -7.04 -2.99 -28.37
N THR A 56 -6.28 -2.22 -29.15
CA THR A 56 -4.96 -1.70 -28.75
C THR A 56 -5.02 -0.80 -27.50
N GLN A 57 -6.21 -0.28 -27.15
CA GLN A 57 -6.44 0.51 -25.94
C GLN A 57 -6.93 -0.29 -24.73
N ASN A 58 -7.05 -1.62 -24.83
CA ASN A 58 -7.44 -2.46 -23.70
C ASN A 58 -6.39 -2.37 -22.58
N ASN A 59 -6.84 -2.16 -21.33
CA ASN A 59 -5.94 -1.93 -20.20
C ASN A 59 -5.06 -3.12 -19.88
N TRP A 60 -5.59 -4.33 -20.02
CA TRP A 60 -4.80 -5.54 -19.80
C TRP A 60 -3.61 -5.56 -20.78
N LEU A 61 -3.84 -5.32 -22.07
CA LEU A 61 -2.77 -5.26 -23.07
C LEU A 61 -1.72 -4.19 -22.74
N ARG A 62 -2.15 -3.01 -22.28
CA ARG A 62 -1.24 -1.90 -21.92
C ARG A 62 -0.35 -2.25 -20.73
N ASN A 63 -0.83 -3.07 -19.79
CA ASN A 63 -0.08 -3.48 -18.61
C ASN A 63 0.65 -4.82 -18.77
N HIS A 64 0.27 -5.66 -19.75
CA HIS A 64 0.77 -7.03 -19.90
C HIS A 64 2.29 -7.13 -20.14
N PHE A 65 2.96 -6.07 -20.59
CA PHE A 65 4.43 -6.02 -20.62
C PHE A 65 5.04 -6.27 -19.23
N TRP A 66 4.46 -5.68 -18.20
CA TRP A 66 4.95 -5.81 -16.82
C TRP A 66 4.80 -7.24 -16.31
N PHE A 67 3.81 -7.99 -16.78
CA PHE A 67 3.67 -9.40 -16.42
C PHE A 67 4.88 -10.24 -16.86
N TYR A 68 5.47 -9.98 -18.04
CA TYR A 68 6.71 -10.64 -18.46
C TYR A 68 7.96 -10.05 -17.81
N TYR A 69 8.04 -8.72 -17.70
CA TYR A 69 9.23 -8.07 -17.16
C TYR A 69 9.40 -8.29 -15.65
N ALA A 70 8.34 -8.06 -14.88
CA ALA A 70 8.40 -8.07 -13.41
C ALA A 70 8.38 -9.48 -12.81
N THR A 71 8.14 -10.53 -13.61
CA THR A 71 8.23 -11.93 -13.15
C THR A 71 9.53 -12.63 -13.56
N LEU A 72 10.42 -11.92 -14.24
CA LEU A 72 11.68 -12.45 -14.76
C LEU A 72 12.78 -12.39 -13.70
N LEU A 73 13.36 -13.54 -13.37
CA LEU A 73 14.48 -13.64 -12.44
C LEU A 73 15.76 -13.06 -13.06
N PRO A 74 16.75 -12.68 -12.22
CA PRO A 74 18.04 -12.24 -12.70
C PRO A 74 18.67 -13.21 -13.71
N GLY A 75 19.19 -12.68 -14.81
CA GLY A 75 19.77 -13.46 -15.91
C GLY A 75 18.84 -13.73 -17.09
N PHE A 76 17.57 -13.31 -17.04
CA PHE A 76 16.63 -13.37 -18.16
C PHE A 76 16.29 -14.79 -18.67
N GLN A 77 16.44 -15.81 -17.83
CA GLN A 77 16.24 -17.22 -18.20
C GLN A 77 15.01 -17.88 -17.54
N ARG A 78 14.68 -17.47 -16.31
CA ARG A 78 13.65 -18.09 -15.47
C ARG A 78 12.56 -17.08 -15.13
N THR A 79 11.32 -17.56 -15.03
CA THR A 79 10.21 -16.78 -14.47
C THR A 79 9.93 -17.25 -13.04
N VAL A 80 9.05 -16.52 -12.34
CA VAL A 80 8.68 -16.79 -10.94
C VAL A 80 8.15 -18.21 -10.68
N GLY A 81 7.55 -18.85 -11.69
CA GLY A 81 7.14 -20.26 -11.60
C GLY A 81 5.82 -20.54 -10.88
N ILE A 82 5.01 -19.51 -10.58
CA ILE A 82 3.68 -19.64 -9.96
C ILE A 82 2.68 -20.27 -10.95
N GLY A 83 1.79 -21.12 -10.43
CA GLY A 83 0.84 -21.90 -11.21
C GLY A 83 1.51 -23.07 -11.95
N ASP A 84 0.74 -23.80 -12.74
CA ASP A 84 1.28 -24.87 -13.58
C ASP A 84 2.27 -24.30 -14.61
N SER A 85 3.57 -24.37 -14.29
CA SER A 85 4.61 -23.68 -15.04
C SER A 85 5.71 -24.60 -15.53
N ASN A 86 6.42 -24.20 -16.58
CA ASN A 86 7.80 -24.64 -16.79
C ASN A 86 8.75 -23.63 -16.11
N TYR A 87 10.05 -23.73 -16.35
CA TYR A 87 11.01 -22.77 -15.79
C TYR A 87 10.82 -21.33 -16.30
N ASN A 88 10.06 -21.11 -17.38
CA ASN A 88 9.94 -19.81 -18.01
C ASN A 88 8.58 -19.54 -18.71
N TRP A 89 8.45 -19.88 -19.99
CA TRP A 89 7.28 -19.64 -20.85
C TRP A 89 7.00 -20.85 -21.73
N PHE A 90 5.72 -21.14 -21.99
CA PHE A 90 5.34 -22.15 -22.97
C PHE A 90 5.48 -21.67 -24.41
N TYR A 91 5.16 -20.42 -24.72
CA TYR A 91 5.24 -19.90 -26.09
C TYR A 91 5.87 -18.51 -26.12
N GLY A 92 6.88 -18.30 -26.99
CA GLY A 92 7.62 -17.04 -27.05
C GLY A 92 8.50 -16.83 -25.80
N PRO A 93 8.42 -15.66 -25.11
CA PRO A 93 7.43 -14.59 -25.23
C PRO A 93 7.85 -13.46 -26.19
N GLU A 94 8.94 -13.63 -26.95
CA GLU A 94 9.48 -12.59 -27.85
C GLU A 94 8.41 -12.09 -28.82
N SER A 95 7.62 -13.00 -29.39
CA SER A 95 6.51 -12.65 -30.29
C SER A 95 5.48 -11.73 -29.62
N GLN A 96 5.09 -12.03 -28.37
CA GLN A 96 4.12 -11.24 -27.62
C GLN A 96 4.73 -9.88 -27.25
N LEU A 97 6.01 -9.83 -26.90
CA LEU A 97 6.71 -8.60 -26.54
C LEU A 97 6.87 -7.65 -27.72
N VAL A 98 7.28 -8.13 -28.89
CA VAL A 98 7.38 -7.28 -30.10
C VAL A 98 6.00 -6.85 -30.60
N PHE A 99 4.96 -7.69 -30.41
CA PHE A 99 3.58 -7.28 -30.66
C PHE A 99 3.16 -6.10 -29.76
N LEU A 100 3.39 -6.23 -28.45
CA LEU A 100 3.07 -5.17 -27.49
C LEU A 100 3.81 -3.89 -27.83
N ASP A 101 5.07 -3.95 -28.22
CA ASP A 101 5.83 -2.76 -28.61
C ASP A 101 5.30 -2.14 -29.90
N SER A 102 5.10 -2.93 -30.94
CA SER A 102 4.66 -2.44 -32.26
C SER A 102 3.26 -1.85 -32.25
N PHE A 103 2.33 -2.44 -31.50
CA PHE A 103 0.91 -2.10 -31.60
C PHE A 103 0.33 -1.39 -30.38
N VAL A 104 0.94 -1.55 -29.19
CA VAL A 104 0.35 -1.07 -27.92
C VAL A 104 1.21 0.02 -27.27
N ILE A 105 2.45 -0.28 -26.89
CA ILE A 105 3.29 0.56 -26.01
C ILE A 105 4.16 1.54 -26.80
N LYS A 106 4.76 1.09 -27.91
CA LYS A 106 5.50 1.92 -28.89
C LYS A 106 6.63 2.76 -28.27
N ASN A 107 7.46 2.14 -27.44
CA ASN A 107 8.56 2.84 -26.75
C ASN A 107 9.91 2.10 -26.82
N GLY A 108 9.98 0.93 -27.47
CA GLY A 108 11.21 0.14 -27.61
C GLY A 108 11.47 -0.87 -26.49
N SER A 109 10.67 -0.87 -25.41
CA SER A 109 10.92 -1.76 -24.26
C SER A 109 10.51 -3.20 -24.48
N GLY A 110 9.51 -3.45 -25.32
CA GLY A 110 9.16 -4.82 -25.73
C GLY A 110 10.25 -5.43 -26.61
N ASN A 111 10.74 -4.68 -27.60
CA ASN A 111 11.86 -5.07 -28.46
C ASN A 111 13.13 -5.37 -27.65
N TRP A 112 13.45 -4.51 -26.68
CA TRP A 112 14.58 -4.72 -25.77
C TRP A 112 14.44 -6.00 -24.94
N LEU A 113 13.28 -6.23 -24.32
CA LEU A 113 13.11 -7.40 -23.48
C LEU A 113 13.13 -8.68 -24.31
N ALA A 114 12.52 -8.68 -25.50
CA ALA A 114 12.60 -9.78 -26.44
C ALA A 114 14.06 -10.09 -26.82
N GLN A 115 14.87 -9.06 -27.06
CA GLN A 115 16.30 -9.22 -27.35
C GLN A 115 17.07 -9.80 -26.15
N GLN A 116 16.81 -9.35 -24.92
CA GLN A 116 17.47 -9.90 -23.73
C GLN A 116 17.11 -11.36 -23.52
N ILE A 117 15.83 -11.72 -23.63
CA ILE A 117 15.38 -13.12 -23.48
C ILE A 117 16.02 -13.99 -24.56
N ARG A 118 15.96 -13.57 -25.83
CA ARG A 118 16.56 -14.31 -26.95
C ARG A 118 18.06 -14.53 -26.77
N LYS A 119 18.77 -13.49 -26.28
CA LYS A 119 20.22 -13.55 -26.01
C LYS A 119 20.57 -14.58 -24.94
N HIS A 120 19.77 -14.67 -23.87
CA HIS A 120 20.07 -15.51 -22.71
C HIS A 120 19.35 -16.87 -22.73
N ARG A 121 18.51 -17.14 -23.73
CA ARG A 121 17.71 -18.36 -23.86
C ARG A 121 18.58 -19.62 -23.67
N PRO A 122 18.22 -20.52 -22.73
CA PRO A 122 18.96 -21.77 -22.50
C PRO A 122 19.02 -22.63 -23.76
N ARG A 123 20.21 -23.14 -24.09
CA ARG A 123 20.42 -24.00 -25.27
C ARG A 123 20.12 -25.48 -24.98
N ASP A 124 20.29 -25.86 -23.73
CA ASP A 124 20.29 -27.23 -23.23
C ASP A 124 19.92 -27.27 -21.74
N GLY A 125 19.78 -28.48 -21.20
CA GLY A 125 19.39 -28.70 -19.80
C GLY A 125 17.87 -28.63 -19.52
N PRO A 126 17.47 -28.67 -18.24
CA PRO A 126 16.06 -28.75 -17.84
C PRO A 126 15.24 -27.51 -18.20
N MET A 127 15.90 -26.37 -18.42
CA MET A 127 15.27 -25.10 -18.82
C MET A 127 15.09 -24.96 -20.34
N GLY A 128 15.63 -25.89 -21.14
CA GLY A 128 15.47 -25.87 -22.59
C GLY A 128 14.02 -26.03 -23.01
N GLN A 129 13.59 -25.27 -24.02
CA GLN A 129 12.21 -25.35 -24.51
C GLN A 129 11.91 -26.69 -25.17
N SER A 130 10.66 -27.14 -25.03
CA SER A 130 10.19 -28.36 -25.69
C SER A 130 10.20 -28.20 -27.22
N PHE A 131 10.46 -29.31 -27.92
CA PHE A 131 10.45 -29.34 -29.39
C PHE A 131 9.11 -28.90 -29.98
N ALA A 132 8.01 -29.20 -29.29
CA ALA A 132 6.65 -28.87 -29.73
C ALA A 132 6.32 -27.37 -29.62
N GLN A 133 7.07 -26.61 -28.82
CA GLN A 133 6.75 -25.21 -28.50
C GLN A 133 7.74 -24.20 -29.08
N ARG A 134 9.03 -24.57 -29.17
CA ARG A 134 10.14 -23.64 -29.41
C ARG A 134 10.09 -22.83 -30.70
N TRP A 135 9.36 -23.29 -31.72
CA TRP A 135 9.29 -22.63 -33.03
C TRP A 135 7.93 -22.03 -33.36
N THR A 136 6.94 -22.26 -32.50
CA THR A 136 5.53 -21.97 -32.78
C THR A 136 5.27 -20.48 -33.05
N THR A 137 6.02 -19.58 -32.41
CA THR A 137 5.80 -18.12 -32.46
C THR A 137 6.83 -17.35 -33.29
N LEU A 138 7.79 -18.02 -33.93
CA LEU A 138 8.83 -17.35 -34.72
C LEU A 138 8.27 -16.56 -35.91
N HIS A 139 7.22 -17.08 -36.55
CA HIS A 139 6.61 -16.41 -37.70
C HIS A 139 5.89 -15.11 -37.30
N THR A 140 5.14 -15.11 -36.20
CA THR A 140 4.50 -13.90 -35.68
C THR A 140 5.51 -12.91 -35.11
N GLU A 141 6.57 -13.40 -34.46
CA GLU A 141 7.69 -12.55 -34.03
C GLU A 141 8.32 -11.81 -35.22
N PHE A 142 8.59 -12.50 -36.32
CA PHE A 142 9.13 -11.89 -37.53
C PHE A 142 8.16 -10.86 -38.14
N ILE A 143 6.87 -11.20 -38.25
CA ILE A 143 5.85 -10.32 -38.85
C ILE A 143 5.59 -9.07 -38.02
N TRP A 144 5.58 -9.21 -36.69
CA TRP A 144 5.22 -8.12 -35.78
C TRP A 144 6.39 -7.27 -35.31
N TYR A 145 7.63 -7.70 -35.54
CA TYR A 145 8.80 -6.90 -35.18
C TYR A 145 8.85 -5.58 -35.96
N ASN A 146 8.97 -4.47 -35.24
CA ASN A 146 9.12 -3.14 -35.83
C ASN A 146 10.51 -2.59 -35.56
N ALA A 147 11.36 -2.61 -36.59
CA ALA A 147 12.75 -2.13 -36.52
C ALA A 147 12.88 -0.61 -36.32
N SER A 148 11.82 0.17 -36.56
CA SER A 148 11.84 1.63 -36.30
C SER A 148 11.85 1.96 -34.80
N LEU A 149 11.45 1.02 -33.94
CA LEU A 149 11.50 1.15 -32.49
C LEU A 149 12.83 0.57 -31.98
N ALA A 150 13.78 1.46 -31.70
CA ALA A 150 15.07 1.07 -31.14
C ALA A 150 14.89 0.33 -29.79
N PRO A 151 15.59 -0.80 -29.55
CA PRO A 151 15.52 -1.51 -28.28
C PRO A 151 15.99 -0.62 -27.11
N LEU A 152 15.06 -0.23 -26.24
CA LEU A 152 15.32 0.61 -25.07
C LEU A 152 14.90 -0.09 -23.78
N ALA A 153 15.78 -0.14 -22.78
CA ALA A 153 15.43 -0.71 -21.49
C ALA A 153 14.27 0.06 -20.83
N PRO A 154 13.38 -0.61 -20.07
CA PRO A 154 12.29 0.07 -19.38
C PRO A 154 12.81 1.07 -18.34
N TYR A 155 11.98 2.06 -18.00
CA TYR A 155 12.35 3.09 -17.04
C TYR A 155 12.72 2.50 -15.67
N GLY A 156 13.90 2.87 -15.17
CA GLY A 156 14.43 2.37 -13.90
C GLY A 156 15.06 0.97 -13.97
N TYR A 157 15.34 0.46 -15.18
CA TYR A 157 16.25 -0.68 -15.36
C TYR A 157 17.58 -0.44 -14.61
N SER A 158 18.25 -1.53 -14.22
CA SER A 158 19.46 -1.58 -13.38
C SER A 158 19.27 -1.31 -11.89
N ARG A 159 18.05 -1.05 -11.42
CA ARG A 159 17.74 -0.93 -9.99
C ARG A 159 16.69 -1.97 -9.60
N ALA A 160 16.88 -2.61 -8.45
CA ALA A 160 15.86 -3.47 -7.89
C ALA A 160 14.61 -2.64 -7.57
N ARG A 161 13.45 -3.08 -8.05
CA ARG A 161 12.17 -2.41 -7.83
C ARG A 161 11.12 -3.45 -7.43
N MET A 162 10.20 -3.01 -6.58
CA MET A 162 9.00 -3.77 -6.25
C MET A 162 7.94 -3.56 -7.35
N HIS A 163 7.20 -4.62 -7.68
CA HIS A 163 6.02 -4.56 -8.52
C HIS A 163 4.89 -5.35 -7.87
N ILE A 164 3.69 -4.78 -7.86
CA ILE A 164 2.50 -5.36 -7.23
C ILE A 164 1.49 -5.71 -8.32
N PHE A 165 1.25 -7.00 -8.52
CA PHE A 165 0.13 -7.53 -9.29
C PHE A 165 -1.08 -7.63 -8.35
N SER A 166 -1.80 -6.52 -8.18
CA SER A 166 -2.88 -6.40 -7.20
C SER A 166 -4.14 -7.20 -7.55
N ASN A 167 -4.30 -7.59 -8.83
CA ASN A 167 -5.33 -8.52 -9.27
C ASN A 167 -4.89 -9.96 -9.04
N TRP A 168 -3.66 -10.30 -9.44
CA TRP A 168 -3.12 -11.65 -9.24
C TRP A 168 -2.92 -12.01 -7.76
N GLY A 169 -2.64 -11.00 -6.93
CA GLY A 169 -2.21 -11.19 -5.55
C GLY A 169 -0.73 -11.58 -5.45
N VAL A 170 0.12 -11.05 -6.34
CA VAL A 170 1.56 -11.35 -6.35
C VAL A 170 2.38 -10.07 -6.20
N VAL A 171 3.37 -10.09 -5.31
CA VAL A 171 4.42 -9.07 -5.23
C VAL A 171 5.71 -9.66 -5.73
N THR A 172 6.47 -8.88 -6.51
CA THR A 172 7.82 -9.23 -6.97
C THR A 172 8.78 -8.10 -6.64
N TYR A 173 10.05 -8.41 -6.45
CA TYR A 173 11.11 -7.45 -6.22
C TYR A 173 12.37 -7.87 -6.97
N GLY A 174 13.04 -6.92 -7.63
CA GLY A 174 14.35 -7.14 -8.28
C GLY A 174 14.30 -7.91 -9.60
N ALA A 175 13.18 -7.82 -10.31
CA ALA A 175 12.99 -8.49 -11.59
C ALA A 175 13.79 -7.87 -12.75
N GLY A 176 14.12 -8.69 -13.74
CA GLY A 176 14.74 -8.26 -14.99
C GLY A 176 16.17 -7.74 -14.85
N LEU A 177 16.87 -8.10 -13.78
CA LEU A 177 18.27 -7.71 -13.54
C LEU A 177 19.26 -8.71 -14.16
N PRO A 178 20.54 -8.37 -14.37
CA PRO A 178 21.57 -9.36 -14.66
C PRO A 178 21.94 -10.18 -13.42
N VAL A 179 22.47 -11.39 -13.59
CA VAL A 179 23.05 -12.17 -12.49
C VAL A 179 24.30 -11.44 -11.99
N ALA A 180 24.26 -10.96 -10.75
CA ALA A 180 25.36 -10.27 -10.09
C ALA A 180 25.15 -10.27 -8.58
N GLN A 181 26.24 -10.10 -7.82
CA GLN A 181 26.16 -9.90 -6.38
C GLN A 181 25.25 -8.69 -6.05
N GLY A 182 24.32 -8.88 -5.12
CA GLY A 182 23.34 -7.86 -4.72
C GLY A 182 22.07 -7.79 -5.58
N ASN A 183 22.07 -8.36 -6.79
CA ASN A 183 20.88 -8.43 -7.62
C ASN A 183 20.00 -9.60 -7.17
N THR A 184 18.99 -9.30 -6.37
CA THR A 184 18.18 -10.30 -5.69
C THR A 184 16.75 -10.26 -6.17
N PHE A 185 16.17 -11.44 -6.36
CA PHE A 185 14.75 -11.60 -6.64
C PHE A 185 14.00 -12.16 -5.43
N VAL A 186 12.84 -11.56 -5.15
CA VAL A 186 11.88 -12.05 -4.16
C VAL A 186 10.50 -12.05 -4.81
N SER A 187 9.70 -13.09 -4.61
CA SER A 187 8.26 -13.04 -4.89
C SER A 187 7.45 -13.47 -3.68
N PHE A 188 6.22 -13.00 -3.57
CA PHE A 188 5.25 -13.44 -2.56
C PHE A 188 3.86 -13.50 -3.19
N LYS A 189 3.13 -14.60 -3.00
CA LYS A 189 1.76 -14.79 -3.50
C LYS A 189 0.79 -14.89 -2.32
N SER A 190 -0.27 -14.09 -2.34
CA SER A 190 -1.47 -14.28 -1.50
C SER A 190 -2.62 -13.53 -2.17
N GLY A 191 -3.48 -14.26 -2.87
CA GLY A 191 -4.49 -13.69 -3.75
C GLY A 191 -5.78 -14.50 -3.82
N LYS A 192 -6.78 -13.88 -4.43
CA LYS A 192 -8.07 -14.51 -4.66
C LYS A 192 -7.98 -15.54 -5.79
N LEU A 193 -8.71 -16.64 -5.67
CA LEU A 193 -8.81 -17.65 -6.72
C LEU A 193 -9.29 -17.03 -8.04
N GLY A 194 -8.63 -17.35 -9.15
CA GLY A 194 -8.86 -16.78 -10.48
C GLY A 194 -8.34 -15.34 -10.65
N GLY A 195 -7.69 -14.78 -9.62
CA GLY A 195 -7.42 -13.35 -9.50
C GLY A 195 -8.67 -12.54 -9.13
N ARG A 196 -8.44 -11.35 -8.56
CA ARG A 196 -9.48 -10.50 -7.98
C ARG A 196 -10.64 -10.20 -8.92
N ALA A 197 -10.37 -9.90 -10.19
CA ALA A 197 -11.38 -9.59 -11.19
C ALA A 197 -12.35 -10.76 -11.41
N VAL A 198 -11.84 -11.98 -11.62
CA VAL A 198 -12.67 -13.16 -11.82
C VAL A 198 -13.43 -13.47 -10.55
N PHE A 199 -12.75 -13.47 -9.40
CA PHE A 199 -13.37 -13.71 -8.11
C PHE A 199 -14.54 -12.75 -7.87
N ASP A 200 -14.32 -11.45 -8.01
CA ASP A 200 -15.35 -10.44 -7.76
C ASP A 200 -16.51 -10.55 -8.77
N ILE A 201 -16.24 -10.89 -10.04
CA ILE A 201 -17.30 -11.13 -11.05
C ILE A 201 -18.14 -12.36 -10.67
N VAL A 202 -17.52 -13.46 -10.26
CA VAL A 202 -18.24 -14.69 -9.89
C VAL A 202 -19.15 -14.47 -8.68
N HIS A 203 -18.68 -13.71 -7.69
CA HIS A 203 -19.40 -13.49 -6.44
C HIS A 203 -20.44 -12.36 -6.54
N ALA A 204 -20.09 -11.23 -7.17
CA ALA A 204 -21.02 -10.11 -7.33
C ALA A 204 -22.04 -10.32 -8.47
N LYS A 205 -21.77 -11.25 -9.38
CA LYS A 205 -22.60 -11.60 -10.54
C LYS A 205 -23.10 -10.38 -11.34
N PRO A 206 -22.21 -9.44 -11.74
CA PRO A 206 -22.63 -8.22 -12.43
C PRO A 206 -23.11 -8.48 -13.87
N TYR A 207 -22.81 -9.64 -14.44
CA TYR A 207 -23.08 -9.96 -15.85
C TYR A 207 -23.97 -11.20 -15.98
N SER A 208 -25.15 -11.03 -16.58
CA SER A 208 -26.15 -12.11 -16.75
C SER A 208 -25.68 -13.28 -17.61
N TRP A 209 -24.65 -13.09 -18.43
CA TRP A 209 -24.09 -14.12 -19.31
C TRP A 209 -22.92 -14.89 -18.69
N VAL A 210 -22.50 -14.53 -17.47
CA VAL A 210 -21.47 -15.24 -16.71
C VAL A 210 -22.17 -16.14 -15.69
N ASP A 211 -22.05 -17.46 -15.88
CA ASP A 211 -22.63 -18.48 -15.01
C ASP A 211 -21.64 -18.91 -13.91
N GLY A 212 -21.29 -17.97 -13.03
CA GLY A 212 -20.36 -18.19 -11.92
C GLY A 212 -19.07 -18.90 -12.33
N TRP A 213 -18.62 -19.86 -11.51
CA TRP A 213 -17.42 -20.66 -11.78
C TRP A 213 -17.52 -21.55 -13.03
N ASN A 214 -18.71 -21.83 -13.59
CA ASN A 214 -18.81 -22.59 -14.84
C ASN A 214 -18.26 -21.83 -16.05
N SER A 215 -18.11 -20.50 -15.92
CA SER A 215 -17.54 -19.64 -16.97
C SER A 215 -16.03 -19.45 -16.87
N PHE A 216 -15.39 -19.98 -15.83
CA PHE A 216 -13.96 -19.82 -15.55
C PHE A 216 -13.32 -21.17 -15.19
N ASN A 217 -11.99 -21.26 -15.29
CA ASN A 217 -11.28 -22.49 -14.97
C ASN A 217 -9.93 -22.16 -14.30
N PRO A 218 -9.89 -22.04 -12.96
CA PRO A 218 -8.65 -21.87 -12.20
C PRO A 218 -7.93 -23.21 -11.95
N GLY A 219 -8.14 -24.24 -12.77
CA GLY A 219 -7.60 -25.58 -12.54
C GLY A 219 -6.08 -25.68 -12.54
N HIS A 220 -5.42 -24.74 -13.21
CA HIS A 220 -3.96 -24.58 -13.28
C HIS A 220 -3.37 -23.78 -12.12
N GLU A 221 -4.20 -23.20 -11.24
CA GLU A 221 -3.72 -22.62 -9.99
C GLU A 221 -3.33 -23.70 -8.98
N HIS A 222 -2.48 -23.31 -8.04
CA HIS A 222 -1.98 -24.16 -6.97
C HIS A 222 -2.58 -23.78 -5.61
N PRO A 223 -2.60 -24.71 -4.65
CA PRO A 223 -2.84 -24.41 -3.23
C PRO A 223 -1.61 -23.73 -2.60
N ASP A 224 -1.29 -22.53 -3.06
CA ASP A 224 -0.02 -21.81 -2.85
C ASP A 224 -0.19 -20.42 -2.18
N GLN A 225 -1.32 -20.17 -1.50
CA GLN A 225 -1.52 -18.88 -0.81
C GLN A 225 -0.51 -18.72 0.34
N ASN A 226 0.13 -17.55 0.42
CA ASN A 226 1.32 -17.24 1.23
C ASN A 226 2.64 -17.95 0.78
N SER A 227 2.72 -18.46 -0.46
CA SER A 227 4.00 -18.92 -1.02
C SER A 227 4.94 -17.75 -1.32
N PHE A 228 6.24 -18.05 -1.42
CA PHE A 228 7.25 -17.09 -1.80
C PHE A 228 8.42 -17.77 -2.51
N THR A 229 9.22 -16.97 -3.22
CA THR A 229 10.51 -17.39 -3.77
C THR A 229 11.60 -16.43 -3.35
N PHE A 230 12.84 -16.92 -3.29
CA PHE A 230 13.99 -16.12 -2.94
C PHE A 230 15.21 -16.55 -3.76
N ALA A 231 15.74 -15.62 -4.56
CA ALA A 231 16.93 -15.84 -5.37
C ALA A 231 17.99 -14.74 -5.11
N PRO A 232 18.70 -14.80 -3.98
CA PRO A 232 19.77 -13.86 -3.66
C PRO A 232 20.91 -13.94 -4.70
N ASN A 233 21.38 -12.78 -5.16
CA ASN A 233 22.40 -12.67 -6.22
C ASN A 233 22.00 -13.31 -7.57
N GLY A 234 20.71 -13.61 -7.77
CA GLY A 234 20.20 -14.33 -8.93
C GLY A 234 20.29 -15.85 -8.84
N GLN A 235 20.93 -16.39 -7.78
CA GLN A 235 20.95 -17.82 -7.51
C GLN A 235 19.64 -18.22 -6.83
N VAL A 236 18.88 -19.13 -7.45
CA VAL A 236 17.63 -19.62 -6.86
C VAL A 236 17.95 -20.40 -5.60
N PHE A 237 17.48 -19.90 -4.46
CA PHE A 237 17.63 -20.56 -3.16
C PHE A 237 16.32 -21.21 -2.75
N VAL A 238 15.21 -20.48 -2.80
CA VAL A 238 13.85 -21.01 -2.60
C VAL A 238 13.08 -20.82 -3.90
N SER A 239 12.59 -21.90 -4.50
CA SER A 239 11.85 -21.91 -5.76
C SER A 239 10.39 -22.32 -5.56
N GLU A 240 9.52 -21.97 -6.51
CA GLU A 240 8.27 -22.72 -6.69
C GLU A 240 8.56 -24.13 -7.20
N ALA A 241 7.60 -25.05 -7.07
CA ALA A 241 7.74 -26.43 -7.58
C ALA A 241 7.37 -26.60 -9.06
N LEU A 242 6.84 -25.55 -9.70
CA LEU A 242 6.39 -25.53 -11.10
C LEU A 242 5.20 -26.50 -11.34
N TYR A 243 5.00 -26.95 -12.58
CA TYR A 243 3.93 -27.89 -12.96
C TYR A 243 3.97 -29.16 -12.12
N GLY A 244 2.84 -29.48 -11.46
CA GLY A 244 2.71 -30.66 -10.65
C GLY A 244 1.27 -30.96 -10.20
N PRO A 245 1.07 -32.08 -9.47
CA PRO A 245 -0.20 -32.33 -8.81
C PRO A 245 -0.48 -31.26 -7.75
N LYS A 246 -1.76 -30.95 -7.52
CA LYS A 246 -2.20 -29.89 -6.62
C LYS A 246 -2.19 -30.37 -5.19
N PHE A 247 -1.01 -30.36 -4.59
CA PHE A 247 -0.80 -30.65 -3.16
C PHE A 247 -0.16 -29.46 -2.48
N SER A 248 -0.63 -29.10 -1.29
CA SER A 248 -0.10 -27.95 -0.56
C SER A 248 1.36 -28.14 -0.17
N TYR A 249 1.77 -29.35 0.22
CA TYR A 249 3.17 -29.65 0.57
C TYR A 249 4.16 -29.53 -0.59
N LEU A 250 3.67 -29.38 -1.83
CA LEU A 250 4.51 -29.09 -3.00
C LEU A 250 4.68 -27.59 -3.27
N ASN A 251 4.17 -26.73 -2.39
CA ASN A 251 4.33 -25.28 -2.48
C ASN A 251 4.94 -24.78 -1.17
N ASN A 252 5.50 -23.57 -1.18
CA ASN A 252 6.17 -22.98 0.00
C ASN A 252 5.15 -22.45 1.03
N VAL A 253 4.20 -23.27 1.49
CA VAL A 253 3.07 -22.89 2.35
C VAL A 253 3.09 -23.64 3.69
N LEU A 254 2.01 -23.50 4.48
CA LEU A 254 1.81 -24.24 5.72
C LEU A 254 0.82 -25.39 5.53
N MET A 255 1.00 -26.46 6.30
CA MET A 255 -0.01 -27.50 6.52
C MET A 255 -0.25 -27.70 8.00
N PHE A 256 -1.43 -28.22 8.35
CA PHE A 256 -1.89 -28.36 9.72
C PHE A 256 -2.29 -29.79 10.04
N SER A 257 -2.01 -30.22 11.27
CA SER A 257 -2.41 -31.52 11.82
C SER A 257 -2.80 -31.32 13.29
N SER A 258 -3.71 -32.08 13.87
CA SER A 258 -4.55 -33.09 13.23
C SER A 258 -5.76 -32.44 12.57
N SER A 259 -6.07 -32.82 11.33
CA SER A 259 -7.29 -32.36 10.67
C SER A 259 -8.41 -33.41 10.71
N PRO A 260 -9.67 -33.02 11.03
CA PRO A 260 -10.83 -33.88 10.87
C PRO A 260 -11.27 -34.05 9.41
N THR A 261 -10.83 -33.17 8.50
CA THR A 261 -11.24 -33.13 7.09
C THR A 261 -10.12 -33.47 6.12
N SER A 262 -8.97 -33.94 6.62
CA SER A 262 -7.85 -34.37 5.79
C SER A 262 -8.28 -35.45 4.78
N ARG A 263 -7.84 -35.31 3.53
CA ARG A 263 -8.26 -36.19 2.42
C ARG A 263 -7.17 -37.14 1.93
N CYS A 264 -5.99 -36.62 1.58
CA CYS A 264 -4.93 -37.41 0.96
C CYS A 264 -3.67 -37.58 1.81
N ASN A 265 -3.44 -36.70 2.79
CA ASN A 265 -2.18 -36.65 3.54
C ASN A 265 -2.38 -36.86 5.05
N ALA A 266 -3.36 -37.67 5.46
CA ALA A 266 -3.76 -37.83 6.86
C ALA A 266 -2.55 -38.10 7.78
N PRO A 267 -2.44 -37.41 8.93
CA PRO A 267 -3.43 -36.49 9.53
C PRO A 267 -3.36 -35.03 9.04
N TRP A 268 -2.54 -34.73 8.04
CA TRP A 268 -2.27 -33.37 7.54
C TRP A 268 -3.30 -32.89 6.53
N GLU A 269 -3.69 -31.63 6.67
CA GLU A 269 -4.49 -30.88 5.69
C GLU A 269 -3.78 -29.57 5.33
N GLY A 270 -3.76 -29.27 4.03
CA GLY A 270 -3.30 -28.00 3.50
C GLY A 270 -4.48 -27.11 3.07
N GLN A 271 -4.32 -26.42 1.95
CA GLN A 271 -5.32 -25.49 1.44
C GLN A 271 -6.42 -26.21 0.66
N LEU A 272 -7.57 -25.55 0.58
CA LEU A 272 -8.75 -26.01 -0.13
C LEU A 272 -8.46 -26.27 -1.62
N GLY A 273 -9.10 -27.31 -2.17
CA GLY A 273 -8.97 -27.68 -3.59
C GLY A 273 -7.80 -28.61 -3.91
N GLU A 274 -6.99 -29.00 -2.93
CA GLU A 274 -5.87 -29.93 -3.12
C GLU A 274 -6.30 -31.40 -3.36
N CYS A 275 -5.33 -32.30 -3.47
CA CYS A 275 -5.50 -33.75 -3.65
C CYS A 275 -5.99 -34.20 -5.05
N ALA A 276 -5.59 -33.50 -6.11
CA ALA A 276 -5.83 -33.94 -7.50
C ALA A 276 -4.79 -33.39 -8.47
N LYS A 277 -4.85 -33.85 -9.73
CA LYS A 277 -4.07 -33.30 -10.84
C LYS A 277 -4.46 -31.84 -11.15
N TRP A 278 -5.75 -31.54 -11.03
CA TRP A 278 -6.36 -30.23 -11.22
C TRP A 278 -6.83 -29.70 -9.88
N LEU A 279 -6.81 -28.38 -9.71
CA LEU A 279 -7.37 -27.77 -8.51
C LEU A 279 -8.86 -28.10 -8.47
N ARG A 280 -9.42 -28.48 -7.33
CA ARG A 280 -10.83 -28.89 -7.24
C ARG A 280 -11.75 -27.72 -6.92
N TRP A 281 -11.71 -26.65 -7.71
CA TRP A 281 -12.45 -25.41 -7.42
C TRP A 281 -13.98 -25.55 -7.44
N THR A 282 -14.50 -26.58 -8.12
CA THR A 282 -15.94 -26.87 -8.17
C THR A 282 -16.49 -27.52 -6.90
N GLU A 283 -15.62 -27.95 -5.98
CA GLU A 283 -16.07 -28.49 -4.70
C GLU A 283 -16.60 -27.39 -3.78
N SER A 284 -17.54 -27.76 -2.90
CA SER A 284 -18.20 -26.83 -1.99
C SER A 284 -17.21 -26.04 -1.14
N GLY A 285 -17.34 -24.72 -1.12
CA GLY A 285 -16.48 -23.79 -0.37
C GLY A 285 -15.11 -23.50 -0.98
N VAL A 286 -14.62 -24.30 -1.93
CA VAL A 286 -13.32 -24.05 -2.58
C VAL A 286 -13.37 -22.83 -3.48
N GLY A 287 -14.51 -22.59 -4.14
CA GLY A 287 -14.73 -21.40 -4.96
C GLY A 287 -14.68 -20.07 -4.19
N ASP A 288 -14.82 -20.11 -2.86
CA ASP A 288 -14.70 -18.96 -1.96
C ASP A 288 -13.29 -18.83 -1.36
N SER A 289 -12.37 -19.75 -1.70
CA SER A 289 -10.98 -19.77 -1.22
C SER A 289 -10.22 -18.52 -1.70
N ALA A 290 -9.49 -17.90 -0.77
CA ALA A 290 -8.70 -16.71 -1.05
C ALA A 290 -7.52 -16.56 -0.09
N GLY A 291 -6.39 -16.10 -0.62
CA GLY A 291 -5.42 -15.30 0.11
C GLY A 291 -5.63 -13.80 -0.16
N GLU A 292 -4.94 -12.95 0.59
CA GLU A 292 -5.00 -11.51 0.41
C GLU A 292 -3.65 -10.87 0.77
N LEU A 293 -3.10 -10.06 -0.14
CA LEU A 293 -1.97 -9.17 0.15
C LEU A 293 -2.42 -8.06 1.11
N ILE A 294 -1.87 -8.07 2.31
CA ILE A 294 -2.19 -7.08 3.36
C ILE A 294 -1.38 -5.80 3.16
N SER A 295 -0.08 -5.94 2.93
CA SER A 295 0.82 -4.80 2.73
C SER A 295 2.00 -5.18 1.85
N ALA A 296 2.51 -4.20 1.11
CA ALA A 296 3.72 -4.32 0.32
C ALA A 296 4.40 -2.95 0.24
N SER A 297 5.66 -2.85 0.65
CA SER A 297 6.44 -1.62 0.55
C SER A 297 7.93 -1.93 0.47
N ALA A 298 8.66 -1.13 -0.31
CA ALA A 298 10.10 -1.18 -0.39
C ALA A 298 10.73 0.16 -0.04
N HIS A 299 11.90 0.14 0.59
CA HIS A 299 12.71 1.31 0.88
C HIS A 299 14.20 0.97 0.75
N GLY A 300 14.89 1.60 -0.20
CA GLY A 300 16.26 1.21 -0.54
C GLY A 300 16.31 -0.25 -1.00
N GLU A 301 17.18 -1.06 -0.38
CA GLU A 301 17.22 -2.51 -0.60
C GLU A 301 16.26 -3.31 0.29
N ALA A 302 15.57 -2.65 1.22
CA ALA A 302 14.66 -3.32 2.13
C ALA A 302 13.28 -3.48 1.50
N LEU A 303 12.64 -4.61 1.75
CA LEU A 303 11.28 -4.92 1.31
C LEU A 303 10.50 -5.48 2.50
N PHE A 304 9.25 -5.07 2.64
CA PHE A 304 8.27 -5.70 3.49
C PHE A 304 7.06 -6.09 2.67
N VAL A 305 6.62 -7.33 2.79
CA VAL A 305 5.35 -7.81 2.22
C VAL A 305 4.68 -8.75 3.20
N SER A 306 3.36 -8.71 3.28
CA SER A 306 2.59 -9.66 4.09
C SER A 306 1.27 -10.07 3.44
N GLY A 307 0.81 -11.26 3.82
CA GLY A 307 -0.44 -11.85 3.35
C GLY A 307 -1.18 -12.62 4.43
N GLU A 308 -2.49 -12.68 4.27
CA GLU A 308 -3.42 -13.46 5.09
C GLU A 308 -4.04 -14.56 4.23
N ALA A 309 -4.03 -15.79 4.73
CA ALA A 309 -4.48 -16.96 3.97
C ALA A 309 -5.45 -17.85 4.75
N ALA A 310 -5.97 -17.44 5.91
CA ALA A 310 -6.90 -18.28 6.71
C ALA A 310 -8.09 -18.81 5.89
N THR A 311 -8.63 -18.00 4.97
CA THR A 311 -9.73 -18.37 4.07
C THR A 311 -9.34 -19.35 2.96
N ALA A 312 -8.04 -19.59 2.76
CA ALA A 312 -7.55 -20.64 1.87
C ALA A 312 -7.61 -22.04 2.51
N TYR A 313 -7.90 -22.13 3.81
CA TYR A 313 -7.98 -23.39 4.56
C TYR A 313 -9.42 -23.69 4.97
N SER A 314 -9.70 -24.96 5.26
CA SER A 314 -11.02 -25.38 5.75
C SER A 314 -11.37 -24.73 7.09
N SER A 315 -12.60 -24.24 7.20
CA SER A 315 -13.14 -23.71 8.46
C SER A 315 -13.16 -24.77 9.58
N ALA A 316 -13.15 -26.06 9.25
CA ALA A 316 -13.09 -27.17 10.21
C ALA A 316 -11.77 -27.20 11.01
N LEU A 317 -10.71 -26.58 10.50
CA LEU A 317 -9.44 -26.43 11.22
C LEU A 317 -9.52 -25.37 12.33
N GLY A 318 -10.54 -24.51 12.33
CA GLY A 318 -10.70 -23.46 13.34
C GLY A 318 -9.57 -22.41 13.31
N LEU A 319 -9.01 -22.13 12.14
CA LEU A 319 -7.96 -21.11 11.97
C LEU A 319 -8.60 -19.72 11.85
N LYS A 320 -8.10 -18.77 12.62
CA LYS A 320 -8.52 -17.36 12.58
C LYS A 320 -7.58 -16.51 11.73
N SER A 321 -6.29 -16.80 11.77
CA SER A 321 -5.27 -16.11 11.00
C SER A 321 -4.17 -17.10 10.60
N VAL A 322 -3.77 -17.03 9.34
CA VAL A 322 -2.58 -17.67 8.78
C VAL A 322 -1.81 -16.54 8.07
N TYR A 323 -1.19 -15.70 8.88
CA TYR A 323 -0.52 -14.48 8.44
C TYR A 323 0.97 -14.76 8.23
N ARG A 324 1.47 -14.46 7.03
CA ARG A 324 2.89 -14.54 6.71
C ARG A 324 3.43 -13.16 6.35
N ALA A 325 4.60 -12.82 6.86
CA ALA A 325 5.32 -11.60 6.53
C ALA A 325 6.76 -11.91 6.10
N LEU A 326 7.23 -11.24 5.05
CA LEU A 326 8.60 -11.28 4.56
C LEU A 326 9.23 -9.91 4.77
N VAL A 327 10.43 -9.89 5.33
CA VAL A 327 11.26 -8.70 5.50
C VAL A 327 12.62 -8.97 4.86
N LEU A 328 12.86 -8.41 3.69
CA LEU A 328 14.20 -8.35 3.10
C LEU A 328 14.97 -7.24 3.81
N LEU A 329 15.99 -7.59 4.61
CA LEU A 329 16.75 -6.66 5.44
C LEU A 329 17.93 -6.00 4.71
N ASN A 330 18.37 -6.64 3.62
CA ASN A 330 19.35 -6.23 2.62
C ASN A 330 19.22 -7.21 1.44
N SER A 331 19.94 -6.98 0.34
CA SER A 331 19.91 -7.86 -0.83
C SER A 331 20.12 -9.37 -0.56
N GLN A 332 20.69 -9.80 0.56
CA GLN A 332 21.00 -11.21 0.81
C GLN A 332 20.45 -11.75 2.14
N THR A 333 19.63 -11.01 2.89
CA THR A 333 19.04 -11.51 4.14
C THR A 333 17.54 -11.33 4.13
N LEU A 334 16.82 -12.45 4.07
CA LEU A 334 15.37 -12.51 4.14
C LEU A 334 14.95 -13.10 5.49
N LEU A 335 14.12 -12.37 6.22
CA LEU A 335 13.40 -12.85 7.40
C LEU A 335 11.97 -13.18 6.98
N VAL A 336 11.55 -14.42 7.18
CA VAL A 336 10.17 -14.87 7.00
C VAL A 336 9.56 -15.08 8.38
N VAL A 337 8.36 -14.57 8.59
CA VAL A 337 7.64 -14.66 9.85
C VAL A 337 6.27 -15.22 9.59
N ASP A 338 5.94 -16.30 10.27
CA ASP A 338 4.60 -16.88 10.30
C ASP A 338 3.95 -16.57 11.64
N HIS A 339 2.71 -16.11 11.58
CA HIS A 339 1.81 -15.97 12.71
C HIS A 339 0.53 -16.74 12.41
N VAL A 340 0.25 -17.73 13.25
CA VAL A 340 -0.96 -18.54 13.14
C VAL A 340 -1.77 -18.39 14.41
N GLU A 341 -3.04 -18.03 14.28
CA GLU A 341 -4.01 -18.02 15.37
C GLU A 341 -5.13 -19.03 15.09
N LYS A 342 -5.47 -19.83 16.10
CA LYS A 342 -6.57 -20.79 16.07
C LYS A 342 -7.60 -20.50 17.17
N THR A 343 -8.83 -20.96 16.97
CA THR A 343 -9.88 -20.94 17.99
C THR A 343 -9.56 -21.91 19.13
N GLU A 344 -10.17 -21.70 20.31
CA GLU A 344 -9.94 -22.57 21.47
C GLU A 344 -10.34 -24.03 21.23
N HIS A 345 -11.33 -24.26 20.35
CA HIS A 345 -11.83 -25.59 19.99
C HIS A 345 -11.19 -26.16 18.71
N SER A 346 -10.12 -25.54 18.19
CA SER A 346 -9.44 -26.03 17.00
C SER A 346 -8.79 -27.41 17.25
N PRO A 347 -8.94 -28.38 16.33
CA PRO A 347 -8.33 -29.70 16.44
C PRO A 347 -6.81 -29.70 16.14
N VAL A 348 -6.29 -28.60 15.59
CA VAL A 348 -4.91 -28.48 15.16
C VAL A 348 -3.98 -28.47 16.37
N ASN A 349 -2.97 -29.33 16.38
CA ASN A 349 -1.96 -29.47 17.43
C ASN A 349 -0.52 -29.31 16.90
N THR A 350 -0.33 -29.33 15.59
CA THR A 350 0.96 -29.25 14.89
C THR A 350 0.76 -28.50 13.58
N LEU A 351 1.82 -27.85 13.13
CA LEU A 351 1.88 -27.19 11.83
C LEU A 351 3.23 -27.49 11.18
N SER A 352 3.27 -27.55 9.86
CA SER A 352 4.50 -27.75 9.10
C SER A 352 4.66 -26.69 8.02
N ALA A 353 5.89 -26.22 7.83
CA ALA A 353 6.28 -25.30 6.77
C ALA A 353 7.20 -25.98 5.75
N PHE A 354 6.97 -25.67 4.47
CA PHE A 354 7.68 -26.24 3.34
C PHE A 354 8.55 -25.20 2.61
N PHE A 355 9.76 -25.58 2.22
CA PHE A 355 10.67 -24.74 1.43
C PHE A 355 11.34 -25.56 0.32
N HIS A 356 10.99 -25.28 -0.93
CA HIS A 356 11.40 -26.02 -2.11
C HIS A 356 12.65 -25.47 -2.77
N ASN A 357 13.42 -26.37 -3.37
CA ASN A 357 14.43 -26.09 -4.37
C ASN A 357 14.30 -27.10 -5.53
N LEU A 358 14.34 -26.59 -6.75
CA LEU A 358 14.28 -27.37 -7.98
C LEU A 358 15.63 -27.58 -8.66
N ASP A 359 16.67 -26.89 -8.21
CA ASP A 359 18.01 -27.09 -8.75
C ASP A 359 18.64 -28.33 -8.11
N ILE A 360 18.40 -29.48 -8.73
CA ILE A 360 18.88 -30.79 -8.26
C ILE A 360 20.40 -30.91 -8.13
N ASP A 361 21.13 -30.04 -8.84
CA ASP A 361 22.59 -29.96 -8.77
C ASP A 361 23.07 -29.30 -7.46
N PHE A 362 22.20 -28.53 -6.79
CA PHE A 362 22.48 -27.78 -5.58
C PHE A 362 21.54 -28.20 -4.46
N LYS A 363 21.75 -29.39 -3.90
CA LYS A 363 20.87 -29.94 -2.86
C LYS A 363 21.04 -29.23 -1.51
N TYR A 364 19.95 -29.14 -0.78
CA TYR A 364 19.95 -28.85 0.65
C TYR A 364 20.61 -29.98 1.44
N VAL A 365 21.42 -29.58 2.41
CA VAL A 365 22.00 -30.44 3.44
C VAL A 365 21.69 -29.87 4.83
N PRO A 366 21.50 -30.70 5.87
CA PRO A 366 21.24 -30.21 7.22
C PRO A 366 22.39 -29.33 7.72
N HIS A 367 22.05 -28.24 8.38
CA HIS A 367 23.00 -27.29 8.94
C HIS A 367 22.56 -26.86 10.35
N ARG A 368 23.53 -26.61 11.25
CA ARG A 368 23.26 -25.97 12.54
C ARG A 368 23.84 -24.57 12.58
N PHE A 369 22.98 -23.60 12.84
CA PHE A 369 23.36 -22.23 13.05
C PHE A 369 23.74 -22.00 14.51
N ALA A 370 24.95 -21.47 14.73
CA ALA A 370 25.51 -21.17 16.05
C ALA A 370 25.41 -22.35 17.05
N ASP A 371 25.49 -23.59 16.55
CA ASP A 371 25.30 -24.84 17.30
C ASP A 371 23.97 -24.92 18.10
N ARG A 372 23.02 -24.04 17.78
CA ARG A 372 21.79 -23.83 18.57
C ARG A 372 20.52 -24.08 17.76
N TYR A 373 20.44 -23.53 16.55
CA TYR A 373 19.26 -23.62 15.71
C TYR A 373 19.50 -24.57 14.55
N ASN A 374 18.54 -25.46 14.32
CA ASN A 374 18.55 -26.33 13.16
C ASN A 374 18.19 -25.51 11.91
N GLY A 375 18.69 -25.98 10.78
CA GLY A 375 18.64 -25.28 9.51
C GLY A 375 19.08 -26.16 8.35
N ALA A 376 19.24 -25.53 7.19
CA ALA A 376 19.74 -26.15 5.98
C ALA A 376 20.75 -25.24 5.27
N LEU A 377 21.65 -25.87 4.54
CA LEU A 377 22.68 -25.24 3.71
C LEU A 377 22.48 -25.72 2.27
N MET A 378 22.66 -24.83 1.30
CA MET A 378 22.76 -25.16 -0.12
C MET A 378 24.12 -24.66 -0.61
N ASP A 379 24.96 -25.60 -1.03
CA ASP A 379 26.30 -25.32 -1.52
C ASP A 379 26.27 -25.13 -3.04
N VAL A 380 26.63 -23.93 -3.47
CA VAL A 380 26.79 -23.59 -4.89
C VAL A 380 28.26 -23.29 -5.12
N TRP A 381 29.04 -24.34 -5.40
CA TRP A 381 30.50 -24.28 -5.42
C TRP A 381 31.04 -23.73 -4.09
N ASP A 382 31.74 -22.59 -4.09
CA ASP A 382 32.29 -21.97 -2.87
C ASP A 382 31.32 -20.99 -2.17
N ALA A 383 30.07 -20.89 -2.64
CA ALA A 383 29.06 -19.99 -2.11
C ALA A 383 28.03 -20.74 -1.26
N HIS A 384 28.03 -20.46 0.05
CA HIS A 384 27.14 -21.09 1.02
C HIS A 384 25.85 -20.28 1.24
N TYR A 385 24.71 -20.79 0.80
CA TYR A 385 23.39 -20.23 1.11
C TYR A 385 22.78 -20.97 2.30
N LYS A 386 22.41 -20.25 3.35
CA LYS A 386 22.01 -20.85 4.63
C LYS A 386 20.63 -20.41 5.04
N MET A 387 19.88 -21.31 5.66
CA MET A 387 18.64 -20.99 6.34
C MET A 387 18.55 -21.69 7.69
N PHE A 388 17.85 -21.08 8.65
CA PHE A 388 17.55 -21.66 9.96
C PHE A 388 16.23 -21.13 10.51
N TRP A 389 15.68 -21.77 11.53
CA TRP A 389 14.36 -21.43 12.05
C TRP A 389 14.23 -21.63 13.56
N LEU A 390 13.28 -20.91 14.16
CA LEU A 390 12.91 -21.01 15.57
C LEU A 390 11.48 -20.50 15.82
N ASP A 391 10.84 -21.02 16.87
CA ASP A 391 9.58 -20.48 17.39
C ASP A 391 9.82 -19.34 18.39
N SER A 392 8.74 -18.67 18.81
CA SER A 392 8.77 -17.59 19.80
C SER A 392 9.33 -17.98 21.17
N ARG A 393 9.43 -19.28 21.49
CA ARG A 393 10.04 -19.81 22.71
C ARG A 393 11.51 -20.19 22.51
N GLY A 394 12.04 -20.03 21.30
CA GLY A 394 13.41 -20.39 20.93
C GLY A 394 13.60 -21.88 20.61
N HIS A 395 12.52 -22.65 20.45
CA HIS A 395 12.58 -24.04 20.02
C HIS A 395 12.82 -24.11 18.50
N SER A 396 13.71 -25.01 18.09
CA SER A 396 14.07 -25.22 16.69
C SER A 396 13.96 -26.71 16.35
N PRO A 397 12.88 -27.14 15.67
CA PRO A 397 12.67 -28.54 15.28
C PRO A 397 13.80 -29.07 14.38
N GLU A 398 13.98 -30.38 14.34
CA GLU A 398 14.96 -31.02 13.47
C GLU A 398 14.68 -30.79 11.97
N THR A 399 15.74 -30.66 11.19
CA THR A 399 15.68 -30.48 9.75
C THR A 399 15.29 -31.78 9.06
N GLN A 400 14.09 -31.84 8.48
CA GLN A 400 13.70 -32.91 7.56
C GLN A 400 13.83 -32.44 6.12
N ILE A 401 14.67 -33.12 5.34
CA ILE A 401 14.84 -32.87 3.92
C ILE A 401 14.26 -34.06 3.17
N GLN A 402 13.36 -33.80 2.24
CA GLN A 402 12.64 -34.80 1.48
C GLN A 402 12.77 -34.51 -0.01
N GLU A 403 12.63 -35.55 -0.82
CA GLU A 403 12.63 -35.45 -2.28
C GLU A 403 11.30 -35.99 -2.80
N ALA A 404 10.73 -35.32 -3.80
CA ALA A 404 9.54 -35.77 -4.49
C ALA A 404 9.75 -35.75 -6.00
N GLU A 405 9.28 -36.82 -6.64
CA GLU A 405 9.16 -36.89 -8.09
C GLU A 405 7.75 -36.43 -8.49
N GLN A 406 7.67 -35.53 -9.46
CA GLN A 406 6.42 -34.98 -9.99
C GLN A 406 6.29 -35.31 -11.48
N GLU A 407 5.07 -35.69 -11.89
CA GLU A 407 4.72 -35.69 -13.31
C GLU A 407 4.56 -34.24 -13.79
N ALA A 408 5.44 -33.80 -14.69
CA ALA A 408 5.34 -32.52 -15.37
C ALA A 408 4.84 -32.70 -16.82
N GLU A 409 4.71 -31.59 -17.56
CA GLU A 409 4.05 -31.54 -18.87
C GLU A 409 4.53 -32.59 -19.88
N PHE A 410 5.86 -32.78 -19.97
CA PHE A 410 6.51 -33.63 -20.98
C PHE A 410 7.58 -34.57 -20.39
N LYS A 411 7.87 -34.46 -19.08
CA LYS A 411 8.93 -35.19 -18.38
C LYS A 411 8.60 -35.32 -16.89
N LYS A 412 9.30 -36.22 -16.20
CA LYS A 412 9.36 -36.23 -14.73
C LYS A 412 10.29 -35.11 -14.25
N ARG A 413 9.91 -34.43 -13.16
CA ARG A 413 10.73 -33.43 -12.47
C ARG A 413 10.96 -33.87 -11.04
N TRP A 414 12.11 -33.50 -10.49
CA TRP A 414 12.47 -33.75 -9.11
C TRP A 414 12.49 -32.43 -8.36
N THR A 415 11.89 -32.41 -7.17
CA THR A 415 12.02 -31.30 -6.22
C THR A 415 12.58 -31.84 -4.93
N GLN A 416 13.45 -31.05 -4.29
CA GLN A 416 13.84 -31.28 -2.91
C GLN A 416 13.22 -30.19 -2.06
N PHE A 417 12.73 -30.55 -0.89
CA PHE A 417 12.14 -29.58 0.02
C PHE A 417 12.44 -29.89 1.47
N ILE A 418 12.44 -28.83 2.26
CA ILE A 418 12.54 -28.89 3.71
C ILE A 418 11.12 -28.95 4.27
N ASN A 419 10.88 -29.82 5.23
CA ASN A 419 9.65 -29.92 6.02
C ASN A 419 9.99 -29.61 7.48
N VAL A 420 9.53 -28.46 7.98
CA VAL A 420 9.79 -28.04 9.37
C VAL A 420 8.50 -28.08 10.17
N THR A 421 8.39 -29.03 11.08
CA THR A 421 7.19 -29.22 11.90
C THR A 421 7.33 -28.62 13.30
N PHE A 422 6.42 -27.71 13.65
CA PHE A 422 6.34 -27.10 14.98
C PHE A 422 5.12 -27.60 15.78
N PRO A 423 5.26 -27.77 17.10
CA PRO A 423 4.11 -28.02 17.97
C PRO A 423 3.26 -26.75 18.10
N PHE A 424 1.95 -26.88 17.90
CA PHE A 424 0.96 -25.80 17.98
C PHE A 424 0.05 -25.98 19.20
N THR A 425 0.63 -25.90 20.39
CA THR A 425 -0.05 -26.18 21.67
C THR A 425 -0.98 -25.06 22.14
N HIS A 426 -0.63 -23.80 21.88
CA HIS A 426 -1.38 -22.63 22.31
C HIS A 426 -2.32 -22.12 21.20
N SER A 427 -3.16 -21.12 21.50
CA SER A 427 -4.02 -20.46 20.50
C SER A 427 -3.22 -19.69 19.44
N VAL A 428 -2.01 -19.24 19.78
CA VAL A 428 -1.12 -18.52 18.88
C VAL A 428 0.21 -19.27 18.77
N SER A 429 0.69 -19.46 17.54
CA SER A 429 2.05 -19.88 17.24
C SER A 429 2.72 -18.86 16.35
N ARG A 430 4.02 -18.64 16.58
CA ARG A 430 4.85 -17.71 15.81
C ARG A 430 6.20 -18.33 15.55
N MET A 431 6.62 -18.31 14.29
CA MET A 431 7.89 -18.88 13.85
C MET A 431 8.61 -17.87 12.96
N VAL A 432 9.93 -17.88 13.03
CA VAL A 432 10.78 -17.11 12.13
C VAL A 432 11.70 -18.07 11.38
N TYR A 433 11.94 -17.76 10.12
CA TYR A 433 12.88 -18.43 9.25
C TYR A 433 13.82 -17.35 8.69
N VAL A 434 15.11 -17.53 8.87
CA VAL A 434 16.12 -16.59 8.40
C VAL A 434 16.87 -17.25 7.25
N MET A 435 16.92 -16.58 6.11
CA MET A 435 17.61 -17.03 4.91
C MET A 435 18.71 -16.03 4.58
N GLN A 436 19.94 -16.50 4.40
CA GLN A 436 21.10 -15.67 4.12
C GLN A 436 21.90 -16.15 2.91
N GLY A 437 22.34 -15.19 2.09
CA GLY A 437 23.33 -15.41 1.03
C GLY A 437 24.77 -15.49 1.55
N PRO A 438 25.73 -15.82 0.67
CA PRO A 438 27.11 -16.12 1.04
C PRO A 438 27.92 -14.92 1.56
N TYR A 439 27.57 -13.69 1.16
CA TYR A 439 28.36 -12.49 1.45
C TYR A 439 27.85 -11.67 2.65
N VAL A 440 26.93 -12.24 3.44
CA VAL A 440 26.40 -11.60 4.64
C VAL A 440 26.50 -12.58 5.82
N LYS A 441 26.92 -12.07 6.98
CA LYS A 441 27.04 -12.86 8.20
C LYS A 441 25.92 -12.50 9.17
N VAL A 442 24.95 -13.39 9.33
CA VAL A 442 24.06 -13.38 10.48
C VAL A 442 24.78 -14.10 11.64
N SER A 443 24.82 -13.49 12.83
CA SER A 443 25.50 -14.06 14.00
C SER A 443 24.58 -14.36 15.17
N ASP A 444 23.42 -13.71 15.25
CA ASP A 444 22.41 -13.95 16.28
C ASP A 444 21.01 -13.66 15.73
N CYS A 445 20.02 -14.35 16.27
CA CYS A 445 18.61 -14.15 15.98
C CYS A 445 17.77 -14.58 17.19
N LYS A 446 16.94 -13.68 17.71
CA LYS A 446 16.09 -13.97 18.87
C LYS A 446 14.80 -13.15 18.87
N PHE A 447 13.75 -13.72 19.43
CA PHE A 447 12.55 -12.94 19.78
C PHE A 447 12.87 -12.05 20.99
N LEU A 448 12.56 -10.76 20.86
CA LEU A 448 12.58 -9.80 21.96
C LEU A 448 11.21 -9.70 22.62
N GLU A 449 10.16 -9.80 21.80
CA GLU A 449 8.77 -9.66 22.24
C GLU A 449 7.86 -10.50 21.35
N SER A 450 6.83 -11.10 21.96
CA SER A 450 5.73 -11.76 21.27
C SER A 450 4.44 -11.48 22.04
N SER A 451 3.80 -10.34 21.77
CA SER A 451 2.60 -9.86 22.44
C SER A 451 1.34 -10.06 21.58
N LYS A 452 0.15 -9.71 22.08
CA LYS A 452 -1.11 -9.86 21.34
C LYS A 452 -1.08 -9.14 19.98
N ASP A 453 -0.57 -7.91 19.97
CA ASP A 453 -0.65 -7.04 18.79
C ASP A 453 0.51 -7.25 17.81
N GLY A 454 1.65 -7.80 18.24
CA GLY A 454 2.76 -8.02 17.34
C GLY A 454 3.92 -8.77 17.95
N LEU A 455 5.04 -8.77 17.22
CA LEU A 455 6.29 -9.40 17.62
C LEU A 455 7.48 -8.52 17.27
N ARG A 456 8.57 -8.70 18.02
CA ARG A 456 9.86 -8.05 17.78
C ARG A 456 10.96 -9.11 17.71
N VAL A 457 11.75 -9.08 16.65
CA VAL A 457 12.87 -10.00 16.43
C VAL A 457 14.15 -9.17 16.30
N SER A 458 15.17 -9.52 17.06
CA SER A 458 16.53 -8.99 16.89
C SER A 458 17.31 -9.93 15.97
N LEU A 459 17.96 -9.37 14.95
CA LEU A 459 18.93 -10.05 14.10
C LEU A 459 20.24 -9.26 14.08
N VAL A 460 21.36 -9.94 14.33
CA VAL A 460 22.69 -9.31 14.20
C VAL A 460 23.26 -9.67 12.84
N ILE A 461 23.33 -8.67 11.96
CA ILE A 461 23.78 -8.81 10.56
C ILE A 461 25.05 -7.98 10.38
N ASN A 462 26.15 -8.61 9.97
CA ASN A 462 27.45 -7.98 9.82
C ASN A 462 27.83 -7.13 11.06
N ASN A 463 27.63 -7.71 12.25
CA ASN A 463 27.84 -7.08 13.57
C ASN A 463 26.95 -5.87 13.88
N THR A 464 25.93 -5.60 13.07
CA THR A 464 24.92 -4.56 13.33
C THR A 464 23.63 -5.23 13.77
N GLU A 465 23.14 -4.89 14.96
CA GLU A 465 21.82 -5.34 15.43
C GLU A 465 20.73 -4.58 14.68
N LYS A 466 19.81 -5.33 14.09
CA LYS A 466 18.56 -4.83 13.49
C LYS A 466 17.39 -5.39 14.29
N ILE A 467 16.49 -4.51 14.72
CA ILE A 467 15.24 -4.87 15.38
C ILE A 467 14.11 -4.77 14.37
N VAL A 468 13.46 -5.89 14.10
CA VAL A 468 12.31 -5.97 13.20
C VAL A 468 11.05 -6.08 14.05
N SER A 469 10.16 -5.09 13.92
CA SER A 469 8.85 -5.09 14.58
C SER A 469 7.76 -5.32 13.54
N ILE A 470 6.90 -6.32 13.77
CA ILE A 470 5.81 -6.68 12.85
C ILE A 470 4.52 -6.77 13.65
N VAL A 471 3.47 -6.14 13.15
CA VAL A 471 2.11 -6.24 13.72
C VAL A 471 1.43 -7.47 13.18
N THR A 472 0.79 -8.23 14.07
CA THR A 472 -0.03 -9.40 13.72
C THR A 472 -1.52 -9.10 13.81
N ASN A 473 -1.93 -8.20 14.72
CA ASN A 473 -3.28 -7.62 14.74
C ASN A 473 -3.42 -6.54 13.64
N HIS A 474 -3.26 -6.97 12.38
CA HIS A 474 -3.05 -6.10 11.22
C HIS A 474 -4.32 -5.35 10.78
N ARG A 475 -5.51 -5.81 11.19
CA ARG A 475 -6.80 -5.18 10.87
C ARG A 475 -7.14 -4.00 11.79
N ASP A 476 -6.48 -3.89 12.94
CA ASP A 476 -6.75 -2.82 13.90
C ASP A 476 -5.67 -1.73 13.77
N ILE A 477 -6.03 -0.59 13.19
CA ILE A 477 -5.14 0.57 13.06
C ILE A 477 -4.69 1.15 14.41
N GLY A 478 -5.52 1.07 15.45
CA GLY A 478 -5.17 1.49 16.80
C GLY A 478 -4.10 0.58 17.42
N ALA A 479 -4.24 -0.73 17.24
CA ALA A 479 -3.24 -1.70 17.68
C ALA A 479 -1.91 -1.52 16.93
N ARG A 480 -1.96 -1.34 15.59
CA ARG A 480 -0.77 -1.03 14.77
C ARG A 480 -0.05 0.22 15.25
N PHE A 481 -0.80 1.29 15.48
CA PHE A 481 -0.26 2.56 15.96
C PHE A 481 0.38 2.43 17.34
N SER A 482 -0.29 1.78 18.29
CA SER A 482 0.23 1.55 19.65
C SER A 482 1.54 0.74 19.63
N PHE A 483 1.61 -0.31 18.79
CA PHE A 483 2.75 -1.22 18.74
C PHE A 483 3.98 -0.65 18.01
N LEU A 484 3.75 0.04 16.88
CA LEU A 484 4.84 0.54 16.01
C LEU A 484 5.13 2.04 16.18
N GLY A 485 4.18 2.81 16.70
CA GLY A 485 4.20 4.28 16.71
C GLY A 485 3.67 4.94 15.44
N PHE A 486 3.06 4.18 14.52
CA PHE A 486 2.42 4.68 13.29
C PHE A 486 1.44 3.65 12.71
N GLY A 487 0.57 4.07 11.78
CA GLY A 487 -0.49 3.22 11.20
C GLY A 487 -0.04 2.20 10.14
N GLY A 488 1.23 1.79 10.14
CA GLY A 488 1.75 0.77 9.21
C GLY A 488 1.82 -0.63 9.80
N PHE A 489 2.52 -1.54 9.11
CA PHE A 489 2.49 -2.97 9.43
C PHE A 489 3.83 -3.51 9.97
N ALA A 490 4.94 -2.85 9.62
CA ALA A 490 6.25 -3.21 10.13
C ALA A 490 7.22 -2.02 10.13
N LYS A 491 8.22 -2.11 11.01
CA LYS A 491 9.39 -1.23 10.99
C LYS A 491 10.67 -2.02 11.25
N VAL A 492 11.77 -1.50 10.73
CA VAL A 492 13.13 -2.00 11.01
C VAL A 492 13.93 -0.86 11.62
N GLU A 493 14.56 -1.13 12.76
CA GLU A 493 15.33 -0.16 13.50
C GLU A 493 16.76 -0.66 13.67
N ASP A 494 17.73 0.19 13.40
CA ASP A 494 19.13 0.00 13.76
C ASP A 494 19.65 1.24 14.50
N ARG A 495 20.94 1.27 14.83
CA ARG A 495 21.53 2.38 15.61
C ARG A 495 21.46 3.75 14.90
N GLY A 496 21.32 3.79 13.58
CA GLY A 496 21.37 5.02 12.79
C GLY A 496 20.05 5.40 12.11
N GLN A 497 19.12 4.46 11.94
CA GLN A 497 17.88 4.70 11.18
C GLN A 497 16.71 3.83 11.64
N VAL A 498 15.52 4.38 11.43
CA VAL A 498 14.23 3.67 11.52
C VAL A 498 13.59 3.69 10.15
N VAL A 499 13.42 2.51 9.55
CA VAL A 499 12.66 2.32 8.32
C VAL A 499 11.22 1.97 8.69
N ARG A 500 10.29 2.88 8.38
CA ARG A 500 8.85 2.64 8.49
C ARG A 500 8.33 2.24 7.11
N PHE A 501 8.04 0.96 6.92
CA PHE A 501 7.56 0.49 5.63
C PHE A 501 6.24 1.20 5.26
N GLY A 502 6.22 1.78 4.06
CA GLY A 502 5.15 2.63 3.54
C GLY A 502 5.31 4.14 3.76
N LEU A 503 6.19 4.57 4.69
CA LEU A 503 6.44 6.01 4.97
C LEU A 503 7.92 6.42 4.79
N GLY A 504 8.83 5.47 4.54
CA GLY A 504 10.25 5.73 4.30
C GLY A 504 11.12 5.60 5.55
N ALA A 505 12.36 6.08 5.46
CA ALA A 505 13.32 6.03 6.56
C ALA A 505 13.49 7.39 7.24
N GLN A 506 13.64 7.35 8.56
CA GLN A 506 14.04 8.48 9.37
C GLN A 506 15.41 8.18 9.98
N GLN A 507 16.37 9.06 9.78
CA GLN A 507 17.62 8.98 10.53
C GLN A 507 17.31 9.20 12.01
N VAL A 508 17.72 8.25 12.83
CA VAL A 508 17.77 8.48 14.26
C VAL A 508 18.96 9.39 14.44
N SER A 509 18.70 10.68 14.72
CA SER A 509 19.74 11.49 15.33
C SER A 509 20.07 10.78 16.63
N THR A 510 21.18 10.06 16.67
CA THR A 510 21.92 9.89 17.90
C THR A 510 22.31 11.31 18.32
N HIS A 511 21.35 12.05 18.87
CA HIS A 511 21.64 12.62 20.16
C HIS A 511 22.23 11.44 20.91
N LEU A 512 23.50 11.56 21.26
CA LEU A 512 23.93 11.00 22.50
C LEU A 512 22.80 11.31 23.49
N HIS A 513 21.88 10.38 23.67
CA HIS A 513 21.77 9.78 24.96
C HIS A 513 23.20 9.30 25.26
N THR A 514 24.05 10.26 25.68
CA THR A 514 24.59 10.21 27.02
C THR A 514 23.46 9.58 27.79
N HIS A 515 23.58 8.27 27.99
CA HIS A 515 23.10 7.67 29.20
C HIS A 515 23.37 8.74 30.22
N ASN A 516 22.29 9.41 30.63
CA ASN A 516 22.40 10.51 31.54
C ASN A 516 23.24 9.93 32.65
N HIS A 517 24.40 10.53 32.84
CA HIS A 517 25.32 10.21 33.92
C HIS A 517 24.61 10.33 35.27
N LEU A 518 23.31 10.63 35.34
CA LEU A 518 22.43 10.47 36.50
C LEU A 518 22.44 9.06 37.13
N PHE A 519 22.62 7.97 36.37
CA PHE A 519 22.75 6.63 37.00
C PHE A 519 24.16 6.36 37.54
N ASP A 520 25.16 7.04 37.01
CA ASP A 520 26.54 7.01 37.54
C ASP A 520 26.75 8.08 38.62
N PHE A 521 25.92 9.12 38.69
CA PHE A 521 26.03 10.21 39.65
C PHE A 521 25.63 9.73 41.03
N GLY A 522 24.55 8.96 41.16
CA GLY A 522 24.15 8.35 42.43
C GLY A 522 25.21 7.37 42.96
N VAL A 523 25.81 6.56 42.08
CA VAL A 523 26.88 5.63 42.45
C VAL A 523 28.17 6.37 42.78
N THR A 524 28.59 7.33 41.96
CA THR A 524 29.81 8.12 42.19
C THR A 524 29.70 8.99 43.43
N VAL A 525 28.55 9.60 43.71
CA VAL A 525 28.28 10.35 44.94
C VAL A 525 28.27 9.42 46.15
N ASN A 526 27.66 8.23 46.07
CA ASN A 526 27.67 7.27 47.17
C ASN A 526 29.08 6.68 47.41
N VAL A 527 29.86 6.43 46.37
CA VAL A 527 31.25 5.96 46.46
C VAL A 527 32.15 7.06 47.03
N ALA A 528 31.98 8.32 46.58
CA ALA A 528 32.71 9.46 47.12
C ALA A 528 32.34 9.73 48.58
N ALA A 529 31.06 9.68 48.93
CA ALA A 529 30.59 9.80 50.31
C ALA A 529 31.14 8.66 51.18
N GLY A 530 31.13 7.42 50.66
CA GLY A 530 31.71 6.26 51.33
C GLY A 530 33.22 6.40 51.55
N ALA A 531 33.96 6.88 50.55
CA ALA A 531 35.40 7.13 50.65
C ALA A 531 35.73 8.25 51.65
N ILE A 532 34.96 9.35 51.65
CA ILE A 532 35.10 10.43 52.62
C ILE A 532 34.79 9.94 54.04
N LEU A 533 33.76 9.11 54.21
CA LEU A 533 33.42 8.51 55.50
C LEU A 533 34.54 7.58 55.98
N CYS A 534 35.09 6.74 55.10
CA CYS A 534 36.22 5.87 55.42
C CYS A 534 37.46 6.67 55.81
N ILE A 535 37.80 7.72 55.06
CA ILE A 535 38.94 8.61 55.39
C ILE A 535 38.68 9.31 56.73
N ALA A 536 37.46 9.78 56.99
CA ALA A 536 37.09 10.41 58.27
C ALA A 536 37.20 9.43 59.45
N ILE A 537 36.78 8.17 59.27
CA ILE A 537 36.91 7.11 60.29
C ILE A 537 38.38 6.74 60.53
N VAL A 538 39.19 6.64 59.48
CA VAL A 538 40.65 6.44 59.59
C VAL A 538 41.30 7.62 60.31
N PHE A 539 40.88 8.85 60.01
CA PHE A 539 41.38 10.05 60.69
C PHE A 539 40.95 10.10 62.16
N LEU A 540 39.71 9.73 62.50
CA LEU A 540 39.19 9.64 63.87
C LEU A 540 39.85 8.51 64.68
N THR A 541 40.22 7.40 64.04
CA THR A 541 40.94 6.29 64.69
C THR A 541 42.42 6.61 64.89
N LEU A 542 43.04 7.38 63.99
CA LEU A 542 44.37 7.99 64.18
C LEU A 542 44.34 9.10 65.24
N GLN A 543 43.24 9.84 65.37
CA GLN A 543 43.01 10.84 66.41
C GLN A 543 43.02 10.22 67.82
N ARG A 544 42.73 8.92 67.94
CA ARG A 544 42.81 8.18 69.21
C ARG A 544 44.25 7.85 69.64
N LYS A 545 45.26 8.04 68.76
CA LYS A 545 46.68 7.75 69.05
C LYS A 545 47.60 8.98 69.14
N CYS A 546 47.19 10.16 68.67
CA CYS A 546 48.06 11.33 68.64
C CYS A 546 47.38 12.59 69.21
N TYR A 547 47.73 12.94 70.45
CA TYR A 547 47.41 14.22 71.08
C TYR A 547 48.25 15.34 70.46
N VAL A 548 47.81 15.98 69.38
CA VAL A 548 48.43 17.23 68.90
C VAL A 548 47.36 18.21 68.43
N CYS A 549 47.47 19.45 68.94
CA CYS A 549 46.61 20.62 68.73
C CYS A 549 46.20 20.85 67.25
N PHE A 550 44.91 20.74 66.92
CA PHE A 550 44.46 20.66 65.52
C PHE A 550 43.42 21.71 65.07
N SER A 551 43.36 22.90 65.71
CA SER A 551 42.38 23.92 65.31
C SER A 551 42.66 24.53 63.92
N ARG A 552 43.90 24.48 63.42
CA ARG A 552 44.26 24.99 62.09
C ARG A 552 43.96 24.02 60.96
N LEU A 553 44.25 22.73 61.13
CA LEU A 553 44.01 21.75 60.09
C LEU A 553 42.51 21.43 59.89
N MET A 554 41.70 21.53 60.95
CA MET A 554 40.25 21.44 60.80
C MET A 554 39.69 22.57 59.93
N ARG A 555 40.24 23.79 60.03
CA ARG A 555 39.85 24.91 59.15
C ARG A 555 40.24 24.66 57.70
N TYR A 556 41.42 24.11 57.44
CA TYR A 556 41.84 23.75 56.08
C TYR A 556 40.98 22.64 55.48
N ALA A 557 40.63 21.61 56.27
CA ALA A 557 39.72 20.56 55.80
C ALA A 557 38.33 21.12 55.47
N LEU A 558 37.79 22.00 56.31
CA LEU A 558 36.49 22.64 56.08
C LEU A 558 36.50 23.54 54.83
N LEU A 559 37.58 24.32 54.63
CA LEU A 559 37.78 25.14 53.45
C LEU A 559 37.86 24.29 52.16
N SER A 560 38.54 23.15 52.20
CA SER A 560 38.63 22.24 51.05
C SER A 560 37.27 21.64 50.69
N VAL A 561 36.46 21.26 51.68
CA VAL A 561 35.09 20.75 51.45
C VAL A 561 34.20 21.85 50.87
N LEU A 562 34.32 23.08 51.35
CA LEU A 562 33.55 24.23 50.86
C LEU A 562 33.91 24.57 49.41
N MET A 563 35.22 24.54 49.06
CA MET A 563 35.68 24.73 47.68
C MET A 563 35.17 23.63 46.75
N LEU A 564 35.20 22.37 47.19
CA LEU A 564 34.64 21.24 46.41
C LEU A 564 33.13 21.44 46.13
N TRP A 565 32.37 21.88 47.12
CA TRP A 565 30.94 22.21 46.96
C TRP A 565 30.69 23.35 45.97
N ILE A 566 31.49 24.42 46.04
CA ILE A 566 31.39 25.54 45.08
C ILE A 566 31.72 25.08 43.66
N THR A 567 32.70 24.20 43.51
CA THR A 567 33.11 23.66 42.21
C THR A 567 32.01 22.77 41.61
N GLU A 568 31.35 21.95 42.43
CA GLU A 568 30.16 21.19 42.01
C GLU A 568 29.02 22.11 41.59
N LEU A 569 28.72 23.16 42.37
CA LEU A 569 27.63 24.09 42.06
C LEU A 569 27.87 24.83 40.72
N LEU A 570 29.14 25.18 40.42
CA LEU A 570 29.54 25.80 39.16
C LEU A 570 29.47 24.82 37.98
N LEU A 571 29.82 23.56 38.17
CA LEU A 571 29.68 22.53 37.14
C LEU A 571 28.20 22.26 36.82
N VAL A 572 27.33 22.22 37.84
CA VAL A 572 25.89 22.06 37.68
C VAL A 572 25.26 23.27 36.98
N SER A 573 25.69 24.50 37.29
CA SER A 573 25.17 25.69 36.62
C SER A 573 25.63 25.82 35.16
N SER A 574 26.84 25.35 34.85
CA SER A 574 27.37 25.34 33.47
C SER A 574 26.74 24.27 32.56
N SER A 575 26.07 23.27 33.14
CA SER A 575 25.46 22.17 32.39
C SER A 575 23.99 22.41 32.04
N CYS A 576 23.42 23.55 32.43
CA CYS A 576 22.00 23.86 32.26
C CYS A 576 21.77 24.87 31.13
N ASP A 577 22.09 24.47 29.89
CA ASP A 577 21.68 25.19 28.69
C ASP A 577 20.23 24.83 28.31
N GLN A 578 19.27 25.12 29.19
CA GLN A 578 17.85 25.20 28.81
C GLN A 578 16.98 25.81 29.91
N LEU A 579 17.17 27.10 30.18
CA LEU A 579 16.11 27.92 30.74
C LEU A 579 16.16 29.29 30.07
N LEU A 580 15.10 29.60 29.30
CA LEU A 580 14.83 30.83 28.53
C LEU A 580 15.28 30.83 27.05
N CYS A 581 14.56 30.11 26.20
CA CYS A 581 14.47 30.45 24.77
C CYS A 581 13.07 30.97 24.43
N ARG A 582 12.91 32.29 24.58
CA ARG A 582 11.96 33.10 23.81
C ARG A 582 12.80 33.81 22.75
N VAL A 583 12.31 33.84 21.51
CA VAL A 583 12.84 34.55 20.32
C VAL A 583 13.82 33.73 19.44
N LYS A 584 13.26 33.06 18.43
CA LYS A 584 13.97 32.69 17.20
C LYS A 584 14.02 33.91 16.27
N TRP A 585 15.22 34.33 15.91
CA TRP A 585 15.45 35.27 14.82
C TRP A 585 15.55 34.51 13.49
N HIS A 586 14.70 34.87 12.53
CA HIS A 586 14.86 34.45 11.14
C HIS A 586 15.93 35.32 10.47
N GLY A 587 17.12 34.73 10.26
CA GLY A 587 18.13 35.23 9.33
C GLY A 587 17.95 34.53 7.98
N ALA A 588 17.67 35.31 6.95
CA ALA A 588 17.52 34.86 5.57
C ALA A 588 18.89 34.68 4.89
N GLY A 589 19.01 33.61 4.09
CA GLY A 589 19.98 33.50 3.00
C GLY A 589 20.93 32.32 3.12
N THR A 590 20.58 31.18 2.49
CA THR A 590 21.54 30.26 1.84
C THR A 590 20.80 29.16 1.05
N ASP A 591 21.19 29.07 -0.22
CA ASP A 591 21.14 28.01 -1.25
C ASP A 591 19.98 26.99 -1.39
N PRO A 592 19.46 26.75 -2.63
CA PRO A 592 18.38 25.79 -2.88
C PRO A 592 18.80 24.31 -2.93
N GLU A 593 20.08 23.95 -2.78
CA GLU A 593 20.54 22.57 -3.00
C GLU A 593 20.71 21.71 -1.74
N LEU A 594 20.44 22.22 -0.53
CA LEU A 594 20.54 21.46 0.73
C LEU A 594 19.20 21.09 1.41
N ARG A 595 18.06 21.25 0.71
CA ARG A 595 16.71 21.06 1.31
C ARG A 595 16.27 19.61 1.56
N GLN A 596 17.15 18.60 1.48
CA GLN A 596 16.80 17.21 1.79
C GLN A 596 17.26 16.68 3.15
N GLN A 597 17.84 17.51 4.01
CA GLN A 597 18.24 17.08 5.36
C GLN A 597 17.89 18.14 6.42
N VAL A 598 16.59 18.38 6.61
CA VAL A 598 16.13 18.90 7.90
C VAL A 598 15.84 17.67 8.77
N PRO A 599 16.56 17.45 9.88
CA PRO A 599 16.13 16.46 10.85
C PRO A 599 14.84 16.99 11.49
N THR A 600 13.71 16.49 11.00
CA THR A 600 12.41 16.72 11.62
C THR A 600 12.51 16.24 13.05
N GLN A 601 12.47 17.19 14.00
CA GLN A 601 12.09 16.92 15.39
C GLN A 601 10.98 15.87 15.36
N GLN A 602 11.16 14.77 16.09
CA GLN A 602 10.25 13.61 16.13
C GLN A 602 8.79 14.05 15.96
N GLN A 603 8.33 14.07 14.71
CA GLN A 603 6.96 14.44 14.41
C GLN A 603 6.16 13.26 14.92
N GLN A 604 5.52 13.42 16.08
CA GLN A 604 4.62 12.42 16.61
C GLN A 604 3.54 12.22 15.55
N LEU A 605 3.66 11.12 14.81
CA LEU A 605 2.66 10.69 13.86
C LEU A 605 1.36 10.52 14.66
N LEU A 606 0.27 11.05 14.13
CA LEU A 606 -1.07 10.89 14.70
C LEU A 606 -1.90 10.08 13.72
N LEU A 607 -2.86 9.32 14.24
CA LEU A 607 -3.85 8.69 13.37
C LEU A 607 -4.74 9.77 12.74
N PRO A 608 -4.94 9.73 11.42
CA PRO A 608 -5.58 10.82 10.71
C PRO A 608 -7.09 10.84 10.99
N THR A 609 -7.68 12.03 10.87
CA THR A 609 -9.10 12.22 10.56
C THR A 609 -9.13 12.92 9.21
N VAL A 610 -9.69 12.27 8.20
CA VAL A 610 -9.63 12.76 6.82
C VAL A 610 -10.87 13.57 6.51
N VAL A 611 -10.68 14.76 5.93
CA VAL A 611 -11.78 15.56 5.39
C VAL A 611 -11.51 15.82 3.92
N ILE A 612 -12.39 15.36 3.05
CA ILE A 612 -12.33 15.61 1.61
C ILE A 612 -13.29 16.75 1.30
N THR A 613 -12.79 17.82 0.70
CA THR A 613 -13.59 18.96 0.25
C THR A 613 -13.35 19.21 -1.23
N THR A 614 -14.39 19.66 -1.94
CA THR A 614 -14.27 20.00 -3.35
C THR A 614 -15.47 20.83 -3.82
N LEU A 615 -15.36 21.44 -5.00
CA LEU A 615 -16.55 21.91 -5.72
C LEU A 615 -17.38 20.71 -6.20
N PRO A 616 -18.72 20.74 -6.10
CA PRO A 616 -19.57 19.68 -6.63
C PRO A 616 -19.25 19.36 -8.10
N GLY A 617 -19.22 18.07 -8.46
CA GLY A 617 -18.86 17.63 -9.82
C GLY A 617 -17.36 17.72 -10.16
N SER A 618 -16.49 17.85 -9.17
CA SER A 618 -15.03 17.78 -9.39
C SER A 618 -14.47 16.36 -9.31
N GLY A 619 -15.31 15.36 -9.00
CA GLY A 619 -14.93 13.94 -9.02
C GLY A 619 -14.30 13.40 -7.75
N SER A 620 -14.43 14.07 -6.59
CA SER A 620 -13.87 13.56 -5.32
C SER A 620 -14.41 12.19 -4.91
N ASP A 621 -15.60 11.82 -5.37
CA ASP A 621 -16.22 10.52 -5.12
C ASP A 621 -15.35 9.33 -5.56
N ILE A 622 -14.44 9.53 -6.52
CA ILE A 622 -13.50 8.48 -6.94
C ILE A 622 -12.54 8.07 -5.82
N LEU A 623 -12.25 8.99 -4.89
CA LEU A 623 -11.39 8.71 -3.73
C LEU A 623 -12.04 7.73 -2.75
N LYS A 624 -13.36 7.48 -2.85
CA LYS A 624 -14.04 6.43 -2.09
C LYS A 624 -13.29 5.10 -2.17
N HIS A 625 -12.73 4.75 -3.32
CA HIS A 625 -12.02 3.48 -3.54
C HIS A 625 -10.76 3.30 -2.68
N LEU A 626 -10.20 4.37 -2.12
CA LEU A 626 -9.09 4.29 -1.19
C LEU A 626 -9.51 3.96 0.25
N PHE A 627 -10.77 4.26 0.60
CA PHE A 627 -11.24 4.28 1.98
C PHE A 627 -12.41 3.33 2.28
N TYR A 628 -13.15 2.91 1.25
CA TYR A 628 -14.32 2.05 1.41
C TYR A 628 -13.94 0.57 1.50
N ASN A 629 -14.67 -0.19 2.32
CA ASN A 629 -14.38 -1.59 2.65
C ASN A 629 -12.91 -1.80 3.08
N ASN A 630 -12.39 -0.87 3.88
CA ASN A 630 -11.03 -0.85 4.38
C ASN A 630 -11.07 -0.92 5.92
N SER A 631 -10.25 -1.77 6.53
CA SER A 631 -10.18 -1.90 8.00
C SER A 631 -9.74 -0.62 8.71
N ASP A 632 -9.03 0.26 8.00
CA ASP A 632 -8.36 1.42 8.57
C ASP A 632 -9.26 2.66 8.63
N PHE A 633 -10.30 2.68 7.80
CA PHE A 633 -11.11 3.87 7.55
C PHE A 633 -12.60 3.55 7.56
N VAL A 634 -13.41 4.54 7.93
CA VAL A 634 -14.85 4.55 7.68
C VAL A 634 -15.21 5.75 6.82
N TYR A 635 -15.65 5.47 5.60
CA TYR A 635 -15.95 6.49 4.60
C TYR A 635 -17.39 6.98 4.71
N LEU A 636 -17.55 8.23 5.11
CA LEU A 636 -18.83 8.90 5.33
C LEU A 636 -19.03 9.96 4.24
N ARG A 637 -19.99 9.71 3.35
CA ARG A 637 -20.47 10.72 2.39
C ARG A 637 -21.46 11.64 3.11
N ILE A 638 -21.29 12.94 3.00
CA ILE A 638 -22.16 13.93 3.65
C ILE A 638 -22.48 15.08 2.66
N PRO A 639 -23.76 15.44 2.46
CA PRO A 639 -24.95 14.89 3.12
C PRO A 639 -25.47 13.61 2.43
N THR A 640 -26.22 12.80 3.18
CA THR A 640 -27.15 11.75 2.68
C THR A 640 -28.51 11.91 3.36
N GLU A 641 -29.52 11.11 2.99
CA GLU A 641 -30.85 11.18 3.63
C GLU A 641 -30.80 11.00 5.17
N HIS A 642 -29.83 10.23 5.66
CA HIS A 642 -29.68 9.93 7.08
C HIS A 642 -28.45 10.56 7.74
N LEU A 643 -27.46 11.01 6.96
CA LEU A 643 -26.26 11.65 7.45
C LEU A 643 -26.23 13.08 6.92
N ASP A 644 -26.98 13.96 7.58
CA ASP A 644 -27.05 15.38 7.22
C ASP A 644 -26.45 16.27 8.31
N ILE A 645 -26.13 17.49 7.90
CA ILE A 645 -25.64 18.56 8.78
C ILE A 645 -26.82 19.00 9.64
N PRO A 646 -26.63 19.23 10.96
CA PRO A 646 -27.72 19.72 11.81
C PRO A 646 -28.29 21.03 11.27
N GLU A 647 -29.62 21.16 11.29
CA GLU A 647 -30.27 22.43 11.03
C GLU A 647 -29.82 23.45 12.09
N THR A 648 -29.25 24.57 11.64
CA THR A 648 -28.82 25.67 12.52
C THR A 648 -29.39 26.98 11.99
N GLU A 649 -29.28 28.05 12.80
CA GLU A 649 -29.68 29.41 12.38
C GLU A 649 -28.92 29.89 11.14
N PHE A 650 -27.79 29.27 10.81
CA PHE A 650 -26.99 29.57 9.63
C PHE A 650 -27.33 28.55 8.53
N GLU A 651 -28.09 28.95 7.52
CA GLU A 651 -28.30 28.14 6.32
C GLU A 651 -27.06 28.18 5.42
N PHE A 652 -26.52 27.01 5.11
CA PHE A 652 -25.45 26.85 4.11
C PHE A 652 -26.05 26.51 2.76
N ASP A 653 -25.62 27.19 1.71
CA ASP A 653 -25.95 26.75 0.37
C ASP A 653 -25.35 25.35 0.09
N SER A 654 -26.14 24.45 -0.50
CA SER A 654 -25.72 23.06 -0.74
C SER A 654 -24.77 22.93 -1.92
N LEU A 655 -24.64 23.97 -2.76
CA LEU A 655 -23.74 24.01 -3.90
C LEU A 655 -22.45 24.75 -3.56
N VAL A 656 -22.53 26.05 -3.24
CA VAL A 656 -21.39 26.92 -2.90
C VAL A 656 -21.81 28.02 -1.93
N ASP A 657 -20.98 28.24 -0.91
CA ASP A 657 -21.09 29.34 0.04
C ASP A 657 -19.78 30.16 0.03
N ALA A 658 -19.91 31.48 0.17
CA ALA A 658 -18.80 32.43 0.24
C ALA A 658 -18.41 32.81 1.69
N CYS A 659 -19.12 32.31 2.71
CA CYS A 659 -18.80 32.56 4.11
C CYS A 659 -17.59 31.72 4.58
N GLU A 660 -16.61 32.41 5.16
CA GLU A 660 -15.42 31.83 5.79
C GLU A 660 -15.65 31.63 7.29
N TRP A 661 -15.20 30.48 7.80
CA TRP A 661 -15.17 30.20 9.23
C TRP A 661 -13.73 30.07 9.70
N THR A 662 -13.40 30.87 10.71
CA THR A 662 -12.04 31.00 11.24
C THR A 662 -11.82 30.09 12.44
N ARG A 663 -10.55 29.96 12.87
CA ARG A 663 -10.22 29.27 14.14
C ARG A 663 -10.84 29.98 15.34
N ALA A 664 -10.89 31.32 15.31
CA ALA A 664 -11.49 32.12 16.36
C ALA A 664 -12.99 31.80 16.53
N ASP A 665 -13.72 31.51 15.43
CA ASP A 665 -15.13 31.14 15.52
C ASP A 665 -15.36 29.82 16.26
N ALA A 666 -14.48 28.83 16.07
CA ALA A 666 -14.51 27.57 16.81
C ALA A 666 -14.15 27.79 18.29
N GLN A 667 -13.14 28.61 18.59
CA GLN A 667 -12.70 28.91 19.95
C GLN A 667 -13.76 29.70 20.74
N CYS A 668 -14.44 30.64 20.09
CA CYS A 668 -15.54 31.41 20.68
C CYS A 668 -16.86 30.62 20.74
N GLY A 669 -16.93 29.42 20.14
CA GLY A 669 -18.11 28.56 20.15
C GLY A 669 -19.28 29.09 19.32
N ARG A 670 -19.01 29.83 18.24
CA ARG A 670 -20.04 30.48 17.40
C ARG A 670 -20.91 29.46 16.65
N PHE A 671 -20.34 28.32 16.28
CA PHE A 671 -21.01 27.21 15.58
C PHE A 671 -21.07 25.94 16.43
N LYS A 672 -21.42 26.08 17.72
CA LYS A 672 -21.37 24.98 18.72
C LYS A 672 -22.09 23.70 18.30
N MET A 673 -23.28 23.80 17.67
CA MET A 673 -24.02 22.60 17.25
C MET A 673 -23.29 21.83 16.14
N VAL A 674 -22.77 22.54 15.13
CA VAL A 674 -21.97 21.94 14.05
C VAL A 674 -20.64 21.40 14.59
N GLN A 675 -19.99 22.14 15.49
CA GLN A 675 -18.76 21.71 16.14
C GLN A 675 -18.97 20.43 16.96
N GLY A 676 -20.03 20.37 17.78
CA GLY A 676 -20.38 19.20 18.58
C GLY A 676 -20.74 18.00 17.72
N TRP A 677 -21.54 18.21 16.66
CA TRP A 677 -21.85 17.18 15.67
C TRP A 677 -20.58 16.61 15.01
N LEU A 678 -19.67 17.48 14.55
CA LEU A 678 -18.41 17.07 13.94
C LEU A 678 -17.54 16.28 14.92
N GLN A 679 -17.47 16.73 16.17
CA GLN A 679 -16.74 16.04 17.22
C GLN A 679 -17.32 14.66 17.52
N SER A 680 -18.64 14.51 17.63
CA SER A 680 -19.32 13.22 17.80
C SER A 680 -19.02 12.27 16.64
N LEU A 681 -19.06 12.80 15.42
CA LEU A 681 -18.90 12.04 14.19
C LEU A 681 -17.45 11.52 14.03
N VAL A 682 -16.44 12.28 14.47
CA VAL A 682 -15.02 11.93 14.36
C VAL A 682 -14.48 11.14 15.56
N HIS A 683 -14.87 11.50 16.80
CA HIS A 683 -14.29 10.90 18.00
C HIS A 683 -15.04 9.65 18.46
N ASN A 684 -16.34 9.53 18.13
CA ASN A 684 -17.20 8.43 18.56
C ASN A 684 -18.09 7.95 17.40
N THR A 685 -17.48 7.69 16.23
CA THR A 685 -18.21 7.39 14.99
C THR A 685 -19.19 6.23 15.12
N HIS A 686 -18.82 5.16 15.84
CA HIS A 686 -19.72 4.03 16.12
C HIS A 686 -20.99 4.50 16.85
N LEU A 687 -20.84 5.21 17.98
CA LEU A 687 -21.98 5.70 18.77
C LEU A 687 -22.84 6.69 17.97
N PHE A 688 -22.20 7.57 17.20
CA PHE A 688 -22.90 8.49 16.31
C PHE A 688 -23.78 7.71 15.32
N LEU A 689 -23.22 6.74 14.60
CA LEU A 689 -23.97 5.94 13.62
C LEU A 689 -25.12 5.14 14.26
N GLN A 690 -24.96 4.64 15.49
CA GLN A 690 -26.04 3.97 16.22
C GLN A 690 -27.20 4.92 16.56
N SER A 691 -26.92 6.20 16.79
CA SER A 691 -27.94 7.21 17.12
C SER A 691 -28.76 7.70 15.92
N VAL A 692 -28.30 7.46 14.69
CA VAL A 692 -28.98 7.91 13.46
C VAL A 692 -30.32 7.18 13.29
N PRO A 693 -31.47 7.88 13.20
CA PRO A 693 -32.76 7.23 13.00
C PRO A 693 -32.92 6.74 11.55
N LEU A 694 -33.14 5.43 11.37
CA LEU A 694 -33.44 4.84 10.08
C LEU A 694 -34.96 4.79 9.89
N ARG A 695 -35.52 5.72 9.11
CA ARG A 695 -36.93 5.69 8.71
C ARG A 695 -37.04 5.11 7.30
N ALA A 696 -37.92 4.13 7.11
CA ALA A 696 -38.27 3.63 5.79
C ALA A 696 -39.20 4.64 5.08
N GLY A 697 -38.62 5.67 4.46
CA GLY A 697 -39.34 6.62 3.60
C GLY A 697 -39.39 6.12 2.15
N GLY A 698 -40.44 6.48 1.39
CA GLY A 698 -40.80 5.90 0.08
C GLY A 698 -39.87 6.17 -1.12
N ARG A 699 -38.57 6.41 -0.93
CA ARG A 699 -37.55 6.51 -2.00
C ARG A 699 -36.40 5.53 -1.70
N PRO A 700 -35.63 5.11 -2.71
CA PRO A 700 -35.09 3.75 -2.78
C PRO A 700 -34.14 3.43 -1.61
N ASP A 701 -34.33 2.24 -1.02
CA ASP A 701 -33.69 1.61 0.15
C ASP A 701 -32.14 1.73 0.30
N GLY A 702 -31.45 2.33 -0.67
CA GLY A 702 -29.99 2.38 -0.74
C GLY A 702 -29.33 3.13 0.42
N ASP A 703 -29.89 4.25 0.87
CA ASP A 703 -29.29 5.05 1.95
C ASP A 703 -29.43 4.35 3.32
N VAL A 704 -30.53 3.63 3.55
CA VAL A 704 -30.73 2.81 4.76
C VAL A 704 -29.72 1.68 4.80
N GLU A 705 -29.53 0.96 3.69
CA GLU A 705 -28.58 -0.16 3.64
C GLU A 705 -27.13 0.35 3.76
N TYR A 706 -26.81 1.51 3.19
CA TYR A 706 -25.52 2.17 3.39
C TYR A 706 -25.22 2.44 4.87
N VAL A 707 -26.16 3.00 5.63
CA VAL A 707 -25.93 3.23 7.08
C VAL A 707 -25.85 1.92 7.86
N ARG A 708 -26.60 0.88 7.48
CA ARG A 708 -26.48 -0.46 8.09
C ARG A 708 -25.12 -1.08 7.83
N GLU A 709 -24.58 -0.93 6.63
CA GLU A 709 -23.24 -1.37 6.28
C GLU A 709 -22.19 -0.62 7.12
N LEU A 710 -22.29 0.71 7.24
CA LEU A 710 -21.40 1.51 8.08
C LEU A 710 -21.46 1.06 9.56
N ARG A 711 -22.64 0.76 10.10
CA ARG A 711 -22.79 0.23 11.47
C ARG A 711 -22.04 -1.09 11.63
N ARG A 712 -22.25 -2.05 10.74
CA ARG A 712 -21.53 -3.34 10.74
C ARG A 712 -20.02 -3.12 10.68
N HIS A 713 -19.56 -2.26 9.78
CA HIS A 713 -18.15 -1.93 9.64
C HIS A 713 -17.52 -1.37 10.93
N THR A 714 -18.22 -0.46 11.62
CA THR A 714 -17.70 0.09 12.89
C THR A 714 -17.73 -0.88 14.07
N VAL A 715 -18.52 -1.97 13.97
CA VAL A 715 -18.47 -3.07 14.95
C VAL A 715 -17.26 -3.95 14.68
N ASP A 716 -16.99 -4.26 13.41
CA ASP A 716 -15.85 -5.09 13.01
C ASP A 716 -14.51 -4.36 13.18
N TYR A 717 -14.50 -3.04 12.99
CA TYR A 717 -13.31 -2.17 13.04
C TYR A 717 -13.52 -0.95 13.95
N PRO A 718 -13.53 -1.12 15.29
CA PRO A 718 -13.88 -0.06 16.23
C PRO A 718 -12.88 1.12 16.23
N ASN A 719 -11.63 0.89 15.85
CA ASN A 719 -10.58 1.91 15.79
C ASN A 719 -10.42 2.56 14.40
N ALA A 720 -11.27 2.18 13.43
CA ALA A 720 -11.24 2.76 12.08
C ALA A 720 -11.39 4.29 12.12
N ARG A 721 -10.66 4.97 11.25
CA ARG A 721 -10.59 6.43 11.22
C ARG A 721 -11.65 7.03 10.32
N ALA A 722 -12.30 8.09 10.78
CA ALA A 722 -13.32 8.77 9.99
C ALA A 722 -12.72 9.45 8.75
N VAL A 723 -13.37 9.23 7.60
CA VAL A 723 -13.11 9.93 6.34
C VAL A 723 -14.40 10.62 5.92
N LEU A 724 -14.43 11.95 6.01
CA LEU A 724 -15.60 12.77 5.73
C LEU A 724 -15.48 13.31 4.30
N ASN A 725 -16.25 12.76 3.36
CA ASN A 725 -16.41 13.40 2.06
C ASN A 725 -17.55 14.41 2.15
N LEU A 726 -17.19 15.67 2.37
CA LEU A 726 -18.09 16.80 2.46
C LEU A 726 -18.39 17.28 1.04
N CYS A 727 -19.47 16.75 0.44
CA CYS A 727 -19.78 16.91 -0.97
C CYS A 727 -20.23 18.33 -1.38
N SER A 728 -20.60 19.18 -0.42
CA SER A 728 -20.94 20.58 -0.68
C SER A 728 -19.68 21.43 -0.89
N GLY A 729 -19.71 22.34 -1.85
CA GLY A 729 -18.63 23.30 -2.09
C GLY A 729 -18.40 24.26 -0.92
N SER A 730 -19.34 24.34 0.02
CA SER A 730 -19.35 25.28 1.14
C SER A 730 -18.33 24.97 2.23
N TRP A 731 -17.77 23.76 2.28
CA TRP A 731 -16.87 23.33 3.36
C TRP A 731 -15.41 23.71 3.16
N ALA A 732 -14.98 23.94 1.91
CA ALA A 732 -13.58 24.22 1.61
C ALA A 732 -13.11 25.57 2.18
N LEU A 733 -14.02 26.55 2.34
CA LEU A 733 -13.74 27.85 2.99
C LEU A 733 -13.81 27.78 4.53
N LYS A 734 -14.18 26.62 5.09
CA LYS A 734 -14.35 26.40 6.54
C LYS A 734 -13.22 25.53 7.12
N LEU A 735 -12.20 25.20 6.34
CA LEU A 735 -11.08 24.36 6.77
C LEU A 735 -10.36 24.86 8.05
N PRO A 736 -10.14 26.17 8.30
CA PRO A 736 -9.54 26.63 9.55
C PRO A 736 -10.41 26.33 10.77
N PHE A 737 -11.73 26.49 10.64
CA PHE A 737 -12.67 26.07 11.67
C PHE A 737 -12.60 24.56 11.91
N LEU A 738 -12.59 23.75 10.84
CA LEU A 738 -12.48 22.29 10.95
C LEU A 738 -11.17 21.86 11.64
N GLN A 739 -10.06 22.53 11.33
CA GLN A 739 -8.75 22.30 11.96
C GLN A 739 -8.81 22.53 13.46
N GLU A 740 -9.48 23.57 13.91
CA GLU A 740 -9.65 23.86 15.33
C GLU A 740 -10.62 22.88 16.00
N ALA A 741 -11.73 22.54 15.33
CA ALA A 741 -12.77 21.67 15.87
C ALA A 741 -12.32 20.19 16.00
N ILE A 742 -11.54 19.69 15.04
CA ILE A 742 -11.01 18.32 15.01
C ILE A 742 -9.65 18.23 15.73
N GLY A 743 -8.81 19.25 15.59
CA GLY A 743 -7.48 19.29 16.18
C GLY A 743 -6.37 18.77 15.26
N PRO A 744 -5.18 18.43 15.81
CA PRO A 744 -3.97 18.15 15.02
C PRO A 744 -4.02 16.88 14.18
N SER A 745 -5.01 16.00 14.41
CA SER A 745 -5.23 14.80 13.59
C SER A 745 -5.87 15.10 12.23
N LEU A 746 -6.38 16.32 11.99
CA LEU A 746 -7.00 16.66 10.73
C LEU A 746 -6.02 16.48 9.56
N ARG A 747 -6.50 15.80 8.52
CA ARG A 747 -5.88 15.68 7.20
C ARG A 747 -6.90 16.09 6.14
N ALA A 748 -6.86 17.35 5.72
CA ALA A 748 -7.76 17.91 4.72
C ALA A 748 -7.22 17.63 3.30
N ILE A 749 -8.01 16.96 2.47
CA ILE A 749 -7.73 16.75 1.05
C ILE A 749 -8.68 17.65 0.26
N TYR A 750 -8.12 18.61 -0.47
CA TYR A 750 -8.88 19.44 -1.41
C TYR A 750 -8.69 18.91 -2.83
N VAL A 751 -9.77 18.41 -3.42
CA VAL A 751 -9.76 17.94 -4.81
C VAL A 751 -10.14 19.11 -5.73
N VAL A 752 -9.25 19.46 -6.65
CA VAL A 752 -9.50 20.47 -7.69
C VAL A 752 -9.54 19.81 -9.07
N ARG A 753 -10.41 20.32 -9.94
CA ARG A 753 -10.55 19.87 -11.33
C ARG A 753 -10.21 20.99 -12.29
N ASP A 754 -9.69 20.66 -13.48
CA ASP A 754 -9.45 21.63 -14.55
C ASP A 754 -10.74 22.43 -14.83
N PRO A 755 -10.71 23.77 -14.81
CA PRO A 755 -11.91 24.59 -14.99
C PRO A 755 -12.61 24.30 -16.32
N ARG A 756 -11.85 23.95 -17.37
CA ARG A 756 -12.41 23.62 -18.69
C ARG A 756 -13.18 22.30 -18.64
N ALA A 757 -12.64 21.31 -17.92
CA ALA A 757 -13.31 20.03 -17.72
C ALA A 757 -14.53 20.16 -16.79
N TRP A 758 -14.45 20.99 -15.75
CA TRP A 758 -15.54 21.23 -14.82
C TRP A 758 -16.71 22.00 -15.47
N VAL A 759 -16.43 23.08 -16.20
CA VAL A 759 -17.45 23.80 -16.98
C VAL A 759 -18.05 22.90 -18.06
N TYR A 760 -17.22 22.06 -18.71
CA TYR A 760 -17.71 21.07 -19.67
C TYR A 760 -18.73 20.12 -19.03
N LEU A 761 -18.41 19.61 -17.84
CA LEU A 761 -19.29 18.74 -17.09
C LEU A 761 -20.63 19.43 -16.80
N MET A 762 -20.58 20.66 -16.30
CA MET A 762 -21.76 21.39 -15.87
C MET A 762 -22.72 21.75 -17.01
N LEU A 763 -22.19 22.03 -18.21
CA LEU A 763 -22.99 22.57 -19.32
C LEU A 763 -23.21 21.61 -20.49
N TYR A 764 -22.24 20.76 -20.83
CA TYR A 764 -22.21 20.03 -22.11
C TYR A 764 -22.29 18.52 -21.96
N ASN A 765 -22.06 17.96 -20.77
CA ASN A 765 -21.98 16.51 -20.59
C ASN A 765 -23.35 15.81 -20.54
N SER A 766 -24.42 16.52 -20.13
CA SER A 766 -25.78 15.99 -20.02
C SER A 766 -26.81 16.92 -20.65
N ARG A 767 -27.98 16.36 -21.00
CA ARG A 767 -29.18 17.13 -21.39
C ARG A 767 -30.39 16.61 -20.61
N PRO A 768 -31.07 17.43 -19.80
CA PRO A 768 -30.72 18.82 -19.44
C PRO A 768 -29.35 18.92 -18.75
N SER A 769 -28.72 20.11 -18.84
CA SER A 769 -27.40 20.35 -18.26
C SER A 769 -27.45 20.30 -16.74
N LEU A 770 -26.33 19.96 -16.08
CA LEU A 770 -26.24 20.03 -14.62
C LEU A 770 -26.42 21.46 -14.11
N TYR A 771 -26.02 22.47 -14.88
CA TYR A 771 -26.26 23.87 -14.58
C TYR A 771 -27.76 24.19 -14.42
N SER A 772 -28.58 23.61 -15.30
CA SER A 772 -30.04 23.75 -15.22
C SER A 772 -30.65 22.84 -14.13
N LEU A 773 -30.23 21.57 -14.07
CA LEU A 773 -30.76 20.58 -13.12
C LEU A 773 -30.49 20.97 -11.66
N LYS A 774 -29.31 21.54 -11.38
CA LYS A 774 -28.95 22.05 -10.05
C LYS A 774 -29.36 23.51 -9.85
N ASN A 775 -30.05 24.14 -10.80
CA ASN A 775 -30.55 25.50 -10.67
C ASN A 775 -29.49 26.52 -10.20
N ILE A 776 -28.29 26.46 -10.79
CA ILE A 776 -27.13 27.28 -10.41
C ILE A 776 -27.45 28.78 -10.35
N PRO A 777 -28.24 29.38 -11.27
CA PRO A 777 -28.61 30.80 -11.17
C PRO A 777 -29.31 31.16 -9.85
N GLN A 778 -30.15 30.26 -9.33
CA GLN A 778 -30.84 30.48 -8.06
C GLN A 778 -29.87 30.39 -6.88
N HIS A 779 -28.94 29.44 -6.88
CA HIS A 779 -27.89 29.37 -5.86
C HIS A 779 -27.03 30.65 -5.86
N LEU A 780 -26.62 31.14 -7.04
CA LEU A 780 -25.85 32.38 -7.14
C LEU A 780 -26.62 33.60 -6.61
N SER A 781 -27.92 33.71 -6.91
CA SER A 781 -28.72 34.83 -6.39
C SER A 781 -28.93 34.76 -4.88
N LEU A 782 -29.00 33.56 -4.30
CA LEU A 782 -29.12 33.35 -2.86
C LEU A 782 -27.85 33.73 -2.10
N ILE A 783 -26.66 33.45 -2.64
CA ILE A 783 -25.37 33.82 -2.04
C ILE A 783 -25.23 35.34 -1.94
N PHE A 784 -25.76 36.08 -2.92
CA PHE A 784 -25.55 37.52 -3.07
C PHE A 784 -26.73 38.40 -2.63
N ARG A 785 -27.76 37.85 -1.99
CA ARG A 785 -28.88 38.65 -1.45
C ARG A 785 -28.35 39.63 -0.39
N GLN A 786 -28.56 40.93 -0.64
CA GLN A 786 -28.10 42.03 0.22
C GLN A 786 -28.80 42.09 1.59
N ASP A 787 -30.05 41.64 1.68
CA ASP A 787 -30.82 41.63 2.92
C ASP A 787 -30.30 40.52 3.85
N GLY A 788 -29.24 40.83 4.60
CA GLY A 788 -28.68 39.96 5.63
C GLY A 788 -27.24 39.49 5.41
N ALA A 789 -26.46 40.05 4.48
CA ALA A 789 -25.08 39.58 4.25
C ALA A 789 -24.18 39.67 5.51
N SER A 790 -24.38 40.67 6.38
CA SER A 790 -23.68 40.75 7.69
C SER A 790 -24.24 39.81 8.75
N GLU A 791 -25.48 39.33 8.60
CA GLU A 791 -26.08 38.33 9.50
C GLU A 791 -25.75 36.90 9.04
N ARG A 792 -25.62 36.66 7.73
CA ARG A 792 -25.39 35.33 7.14
C ARG A 792 -23.94 34.87 7.16
N CYS A 793 -22.99 35.76 6.85
CA CYS A 793 -21.57 35.47 6.98
C CYS A 793 -21.06 36.12 8.26
N PRO A 794 -21.11 35.41 9.40
CA PRO A 794 -21.00 36.07 10.70
C PRO A 794 -19.57 36.60 10.93
N SER A 795 -18.60 36.01 10.23
CA SER A 795 -17.18 36.19 10.47
C SER A 795 -16.52 36.93 9.31
N ALA A 796 -16.60 36.37 8.09
CA ALA A 796 -16.06 37.00 6.90
C ALA A 796 -16.74 36.49 5.63
N PHE A 797 -16.86 37.37 4.63
CA PHE A 797 -17.25 37.05 3.27
C PHE A 797 -15.99 37.01 2.38
N ALA A 798 -15.84 35.95 1.58
CA ALA A 798 -14.65 35.79 0.75
C ALA A 798 -14.57 36.86 -0.36
N PRO A 799 -13.55 37.74 -0.36
CA PRO A 799 -13.45 38.84 -1.31
C PRO A 799 -13.30 38.38 -2.76
N GLU A 800 -12.85 37.15 -2.99
CA GLU A 800 -12.69 36.56 -4.33
C GLU A 800 -14.02 36.40 -5.07
N PHE A 801 -15.16 36.43 -4.37
CA PHE A 801 -16.50 36.33 -4.94
C PHE A 801 -17.05 37.68 -5.44
N GLU A 802 -16.44 38.81 -5.07
CA GLU A 802 -16.87 40.16 -5.49
C GLU A 802 -17.01 40.31 -7.02
N PRO A 803 -16.08 39.84 -7.87
CA PRO A 803 -16.24 39.94 -9.32
C PRO A 803 -17.40 39.09 -9.86
N LEU A 804 -17.69 37.95 -9.23
CA LEU A 804 -18.83 37.12 -9.60
C LEU A 804 -20.14 37.81 -9.19
N TRP A 805 -20.17 38.43 -8.01
CA TRP A 805 -21.31 39.22 -7.57
C TRP A 805 -21.63 40.34 -8.56
N GLN A 806 -20.63 41.10 -9.00
CA GLN A 806 -20.81 42.17 -9.98
C GLN A 806 -21.38 41.69 -11.31
N LEU A 807 -21.02 40.48 -11.77
CA LEU A 807 -21.59 39.87 -12.96
C LEU A 807 -23.06 39.48 -12.76
N VAL A 808 -23.38 38.84 -11.64
CA VAL A 808 -24.76 38.44 -11.32
C VAL A 808 -25.66 39.66 -11.15
N SER A 809 -25.19 40.71 -10.47
CA SER A 809 -25.94 41.97 -10.27
C SER A 809 -26.19 42.75 -11.56
N ARG A 810 -25.38 42.54 -12.60
CA ARG A 810 -25.59 43.10 -13.95
C ARG A 810 -26.48 42.22 -14.84
N SER A 811 -27.07 41.16 -14.29
CA SER A 811 -27.88 40.18 -15.03
C SER A 811 -27.11 39.51 -16.17
N GLU A 812 -25.84 39.15 -15.94
CA GLU A 812 -25.05 38.38 -16.90
C GLU A 812 -25.72 37.02 -17.17
N ASN A 813 -25.94 36.70 -18.45
CA ASN A 813 -26.66 35.50 -18.88
C ASN A 813 -25.72 34.39 -19.39
N SER A 814 -24.42 34.67 -19.54
CA SER A 814 -23.44 33.67 -19.98
C SER A 814 -23.15 32.65 -18.89
N ALA A 815 -23.78 31.48 -18.96
CA ALA A 815 -23.54 30.37 -18.04
C ALA A 815 -22.05 29.94 -17.99
N VAL A 816 -21.34 30.02 -19.13
CA VAL A 816 -19.90 29.74 -19.20
C VAL A 816 -19.11 30.73 -18.36
N LEU A 817 -19.42 32.03 -18.48
CA LEU A 817 -18.72 33.08 -17.74
C LEU A 817 -18.99 32.97 -16.23
N LEU A 818 -20.27 32.77 -15.86
CA LEU A 818 -20.67 32.58 -14.47
C LEU A 818 -19.96 31.39 -13.82
N LEU A 819 -19.93 30.23 -14.49
CA LEU A 819 -19.24 29.04 -13.97
C LEU A 819 -17.72 29.23 -13.91
N ALA A 820 -17.11 29.91 -14.89
CA ALA A 820 -15.67 30.20 -14.85
C ALA A 820 -15.32 31.13 -13.68
N HIS A 821 -16.10 32.18 -13.44
CA HIS A 821 -15.90 33.07 -12.29
C HIS A 821 -16.20 32.38 -10.97
N LEU A 822 -17.20 31.50 -10.90
CA LEU A 822 -17.49 30.68 -9.72
C LEU A 822 -16.32 29.75 -9.37
N TRP A 823 -15.82 29.00 -10.34
CA TRP A 823 -14.65 28.13 -10.14
C TRP A 823 -13.44 28.94 -9.68
N ARG A 824 -13.19 30.10 -10.31
CA ARG A 824 -12.07 30.98 -9.97
C ARG A 824 -12.20 31.52 -8.54
N ALA A 825 -13.37 32.08 -8.19
CA ALA A 825 -13.62 32.69 -6.90
C ALA A 825 -13.46 31.67 -5.77
N HIS A 826 -14.13 30.52 -5.90
CA HIS A 826 -14.07 29.44 -4.93
C HIS A 826 -12.65 28.92 -4.76
N THR A 827 -11.99 28.52 -5.86
CA THR A 827 -10.66 27.92 -5.79
C THR A 827 -9.63 28.90 -5.24
N ALA A 828 -9.70 30.19 -5.62
CA ALA A 828 -8.80 31.21 -5.09
C ALA A 828 -9.02 31.45 -3.58
N ALA A 829 -10.28 31.50 -3.12
CA ALA A 829 -10.60 31.62 -1.70
C ALA A 829 -10.08 30.41 -0.91
N VAL A 830 -10.26 29.19 -1.42
CA VAL A 830 -9.73 27.97 -0.78
C VAL A 830 -8.21 28.03 -0.62
N LEU A 831 -7.48 28.41 -1.68
CA LEU A 831 -6.02 28.51 -1.62
C LEU A 831 -5.54 29.54 -0.60
N ARG A 832 -6.25 30.67 -0.45
CA ARG A 832 -5.92 31.68 0.57
C ARG A 832 -6.20 31.14 1.97
N VAL A 833 -7.38 30.55 2.17
CA VAL A 833 -7.83 30.05 3.47
C VAL A 833 -6.96 28.87 3.94
N SER A 834 -6.57 27.97 3.02
CA SER A 834 -5.71 26.83 3.33
C SER A 834 -4.26 27.20 3.59
N ALA A 835 -3.76 28.33 3.07
CA ALA A 835 -2.39 28.80 3.31
C ALA A 835 -2.08 29.06 4.80
N GLY A 836 -3.11 29.24 5.65
CA GLY A 836 -2.95 29.36 7.10
C GLY A 836 -2.89 28.03 7.85
N LEU A 837 -3.11 26.89 7.17
CA LEU A 837 -3.05 25.56 7.77
C LEU A 837 -1.61 25.03 7.83
N PRO A 838 -1.27 24.17 8.81
CA PRO A 838 -0.01 23.43 8.80
C PRO A 838 0.17 22.61 7.51
N GLU A 839 1.41 22.50 7.02
CA GLU A 839 1.72 21.76 5.78
C GLU A 839 1.31 20.27 5.88
N ASP A 840 1.36 19.67 7.07
CA ASP A 840 0.96 18.29 7.31
C ASP A 840 -0.55 18.11 7.47
N ALA A 841 -1.34 19.19 7.48
CA ALA A 841 -2.79 19.16 7.64
C ALA A 841 -3.57 19.37 6.33
N TYR A 842 -2.92 19.78 5.24
CA TYR A 842 -3.59 20.10 3.98
C TYR A 842 -2.87 19.52 2.76
N LEU A 843 -3.61 18.78 1.92
CA LEU A 843 -3.15 18.27 0.64
C LEU A 843 -4.07 18.76 -0.48
N GLN A 844 -3.50 19.51 -1.42
CA GLN A 844 -4.17 19.85 -2.68
C GLN A 844 -3.91 18.76 -3.72
N LEU A 845 -4.96 18.28 -4.36
CA LEU A 845 -4.88 17.18 -5.31
C LEU A 845 -5.72 17.47 -6.57
N ARG A 846 -5.15 17.20 -7.74
CA ARG A 846 -5.85 17.35 -9.02
C ARG A 846 -6.58 16.07 -9.36
N PHE A 847 -7.86 16.17 -9.70
CA PHE A 847 -8.64 15.02 -10.17
C PHE A 847 -7.97 14.33 -11.37
N GLU A 848 -7.34 15.10 -12.25
CA GLU A 848 -6.67 14.58 -13.44
C GLU A 848 -5.46 13.70 -13.10
N ASP A 849 -4.77 13.94 -11.99
CA ASP A 849 -3.64 13.13 -11.55
C ASP A 849 -4.13 11.78 -11.01
N VAL A 850 -5.24 11.77 -10.25
CA VAL A 850 -5.88 10.53 -9.77
C VAL A 850 -6.23 9.59 -10.92
N VAL A 851 -6.71 10.15 -12.04
CA VAL A 851 -7.13 9.35 -13.21
C VAL A 851 -5.95 8.96 -14.11
N ARG A 852 -4.93 9.81 -14.26
CA ARG A 852 -3.78 9.55 -15.16
C ARG A 852 -2.66 8.76 -14.50
N GLN A 853 -2.48 8.93 -13.19
CA GLN A 853 -1.40 8.38 -12.37
C GLN A 853 -1.99 7.85 -11.05
N PRO A 854 -2.91 6.86 -11.11
CA PRO A 854 -3.64 6.40 -9.93
C PRO A 854 -2.72 5.83 -8.85
N LEU A 855 -1.66 5.13 -9.23
CA LEU A 855 -0.69 4.54 -8.29
C LEU A 855 0.05 5.62 -7.51
N GLU A 856 0.73 6.52 -8.22
CA GLU A 856 1.53 7.58 -7.61
C GLU A 856 0.67 8.51 -6.75
N THR A 857 -0.54 8.79 -7.22
CA THR A 857 -1.48 9.65 -6.49
C THR A 857 -2.01 8.96 -5.23
N ALA A 858 -2.29 7.64 -5.26
CA ALA A 858 -2.69 6.89 -4.08
C ALA A 858 -1.56 6.84 -3.03
N GLU A 859 -0.33 6.58 -3.45
CA GLU A 859 0.85 6.61 -2.58
C GLU A 859 1.06 7.99 -1.96
N GLN A 860 0.88 9.08 -2.73
CA GLN A 860 0.97 10.45 -2.22
C GLN A 860 -0.07 10.73 -1.13
N ILE A 861 -1.34 10.36 -1.37
CA ILE A 861 -2.42 10.52 -0.38
C ILE A 861 -2.07 9.75 0.88
N HIS A 862 -1.73 8.46 0.77
CA HIS A 862 -1.48 7.59 1.91
C HIS A 862 -0.22 7.99 2.71
N SER A 863 0.81 8.49 2.03
CA SER A 863 1.97 9.09 2.69
C SER A 863 1.59 10.35 3.49
N PHE A 864 0.72 11.21 2.96
CA PHE A 864 0.20 12.38 3.67
C PHE A 864 -0.64 11.99 4.91
N LEU A 865 -1.40 10.90 4.80
CA LEU A 865 -2.20 10.37 5.90
C LEU A 865 -1.38 9.66 6.99
N GLY A 866 -0.13 9.29 6.71
CA GLY A 866 0.69 8.48 7.62
C GLY A 866 0.26 7.02 7.73
N VAL A 867 -0.50 6.52 6.75
CA VAL A 867 -1.04 5.14 6.70
C VAL A 867 -0.75 4.55 5.33
N PRO A 868 -0.01 3.44 5.21
CA PRO A 868 0.31 2.83 3.92
C PRO A 868 -0.93 2.44 3.11
N VAL A 869 -0.86 2.57 1.77
CA VAL A 869 -1.93 2.12 0.88
C VAL A 869 -2.02 0.59 0.87
N SER A 870 -3.24 0.04 0.91
CA SER A 870 -3.44 -1.41 0.78
C SER A 870 -3.45 -1.81 -0.71
N PRO A 871 -2.88 -2.98 -1.08
CA PRO A 871 -2.94 -3.48 -2.46
C PRO A 871 -4.38 -3.62 -3.01
N ALA A 872 -5.34 -3.95 -2.15
CA ALA A 872 -6.75 -4.04 -2.49
C ALA A 872 -7.36 -2.69 -2.90
N ALA A 873 -7.13 -1.64 -2.10
CA ALA A 873 -7.61 -0.29 -2.38
C ALA A 873 -6.98 0.27 -3.67
N LEU A 874 -5.68 0.01 -3.86
CA LEU A 874 -4.98 0.34 -5.10
C LEU A 874 -5.59 -0.35 -6.31
N ASN A 875 -5.91 -1.66 -6.22
CA ASN A 875 -6.57 -2.38 -7.30
C ASN A 875 -7.91 -1.74 -7.68
N GLN A 876 -8.75 -1.43 -6.68
CA GLN A 876 -10.05 -0.80 -6.91
C GLN A 876 -9.91 0.57 -7.57
N LEU A 877 -8.96 1.40 -7.12
CA LEU A 877 -8.73 2.70 -7.74
C LEU A 877 -8.25 2.54 -9.20
N MET A 878 -7.34 1.61 -9.47
CA MET A 878 -6.88 1.32 -10.83
C MET A 878 -8.03 0.83 -11.71
N PHE A 879 -8.91 -0.02 -11.18
CA PHE A 879 -10.10 -0.50 -11.89
C PHE A 879 -11.02 0.66 -12.27
N SER A 880 -11.35 1.52 -11.31
CA SER A 880 -12.26 2.63 -11.53
C SER A 880 -11.73 3.73 -12.45
N THR A 881 -10.40 3.87 -12.57
CA THR A 881 -9.75 4.93 -13.37
C THR A 881 -9.32 4.48 -14.76
N SER A 882 -9.04 3.19 -14.94
CA SER A 882 -8.45 2.67 -16.19
C SER A 882 -9.47 1.96 -17.08
N THR A 883 -10.47 1.27 -16.51
CA THR A 883 -11.28 0.28 -17.26
C THR A 883 -12.39 0.84 -18.14
N ASN A 884 -12.81 2.11 -17.95
CA ASN A 884 -14.07 2.66 -18.48
C ASN A 884 -15.33 1.88 -18.07
N LEU A 885 -15.21 0.88 -17.18
CA LEU A 885 -16.34 0.08 -16.69
C LEU A 885 -17.00 0.71 -15.46
N TYR A 886 -16.29 1.61 -14.80
CA TYR A 886 -16.81 2.40 -13.71
C TYR A 886 -17.31 3.76 -14.19
N SER A 887 -18.45 4.18 -13.66
CA SER A 887 -19.03 5.50 -13.93
C SER A 887 -19.32 6.23 -12.63
N LEU A 888 -18.92 7.48 -12.57
CA LEU A 888 -19.38 8.39 -11.52
C LEU A 888 -20.76 8.96 -11.88
N GLN A 889 -21.51 9.34 -10.85
CA GLN A 889 -22.90 9.80 -10.98
C GLN A 889 -23.06 10.96 -11.98
N TYR A 890 -22.09 11.87 -12.04
CA TYR A 890 -22.17 13.07 -12.89
C TYR A 890 -21.27 12.99 -14.13
N GLU A 891 -20.06 12.44 -13.97
CA GLU A 891 -19.03 12.36 -15.01
C GLU A 891 -19.32 11.29 -16.06
N GLY A 892 -20.11 10.28 -15.69
CA GLY A 892 -20.23 9.02 -16.43
C GLY A 892 -18.91 8.26 -16.35
N GLN A 893 -18.56 7.58 -17.44
CA GLN A 893 -17.35 6.76 -17.52
C GLN A 893 -16.08 7.58 -17.28
N VAL A 894 -15.27 7.12 -16.33
CA VAL A 894 -13.98 7.75 -15.99
C VAL A 894 -12.86 7.07 -16.78
N SER A 895 -12.11 7.87 -17.54
CA SER A 895 -10.81 7.50 -18.08
C SER A 895 -10.00 8.71 -18.51
N ALA A 896 -8.70 8.51 -18.72
CA ALA A 896 -7.82 9.56 -19.24
C ALA A 896 -8.37 10.20 -20.54
N SER A 897 -8.97 9.40 -21.43
CA SER A 897 -9.57 9.91 -22.66
C SER A 897 -10.86 10.70 -22.40
N SER A 898 -11.64 10.30 -21.40
CA SER A 898 -12.92 10.93 -21.07
C SER A 898 -12.71 12.31 -20.44
N MET A 899 -11.57 12.54 -19.78
CA MET A 899 -11.18 13.84 -19.20
C MET A 899 -10.88 14.91 -20.24
N ASP A 900 -10.34 14.54 -21.40
CA ASP A 900 -10.01 15.49 -22.48
C ASP A 900 -11.16 15.69 -23.48
N ARG A 901 -12.39 15.21 -23.18
CA ARG A 901 -13.59 15.39 -24.02
C ARG A 901 -13.87 16.86 -24.33
N TRP A 902 -13.66 17.74 -23.35
CA TRP A 902 -13.87 19.19 -23.51
C TRP A 902 -13.04 19.77 -24.66
N ARG A 903 -11.83 19.25 -24.92
CA ARG A 903 -10.96 19.73 -26.01
C ARG A 903 -11.59 19.57 -27.40
N ARG A 904 -12.42 18.54 -27.57
CA ARG A 904 -13.03 18.20 -28.87
C ARG A 904 -14.48 18.66 -28.99
N ARG A 905 -15.21 18.70 -27.86
CA ARG A 905 -16.67 18.93 -27.84
C ARG A 905 -17.10 20.30 -27.33
N MET A 906 -16.25 21.01 -26.59
CA MET A 906 -16.58 22.37 -26.14
C MET A 906 -16.24 23.38 -27.25
N PRO A 907 -17.11 24.38 -27.52
CA PRO A 907 -16.80 25.44 -28.47
C PRO A 907 -15.49 26.16 -28.10
N ARG A 908 -14.62 26.41 -29.09
CA ARG A 908 -13.31 27.06 -28.86
C ARG A 908 -13.44 28.46 -28.24
N ARG A 909 -14.52 29.18 -28.53
CA ARG A 909 -14.83 30.48 -27.89
C ARG A 909 -14.97 30.34 -26.38
N ASP A 910 -15.68 29.32 -25.94
CA ASP A 910 -15.96 29.09 -24.52
C ASP A 910 -14.68 28.65 -23.80
N VAL A 911 -13.88 27.78 -24.43
CA VAL A 911 -12.54 27.41 -23.91
C VAL A 911 -11.66 28.64 -23.72
N ARG A 912 -11.59 29.54 -24.72
CA ARG A 912 -10.83 30.79 -24.62
C ARG A 912 -11.33 31.69 -23.50
N LEU A 913 -12.65 31.78 -23.32
CA LEU A 913 -13.25 32.57 -22.26
C LEU A 913 -12.85 32.03 -20.88
N ILE A 914 -12.94 30.71 -20.69
CA ILE A 914 -12.53 30.05 -19.43
C ILE A 914 -11.04 30.26 -19.17
N GLU A 915 -10.18 30.08 -20.19
CA GLU A 915 -8.73 30.27 -20.04
C GLU A 915 -8.34 31.73 -19.79
N HIS A 916 -9.10 32.69 -20.34
CA HIS A 916 -8.92 34.10 -20.06
C HIS A 916 -9.29 34.42 -18.60
N THR A 917 -10.46 33.96 -18.15
CA THR A 917 -10.97 34.22 -16.79
C THR A 917 -10.14 33.51 -15.71
N CYS A 918 -9.82 32.24 -15.89
CA CYS A 918 -9.21 31.37 -14.86
C CYS A 918 -7.69 31.23 -15.00
N GLY A 919 -7.10 31.70 -16.10
CA GLY A 919 -5.77 31.24 -16.52
C GLY A 919 -4.61 31.57 -15.59
N THR A 920 -4.72 32.60 -14.74
CA THR A 920 -3.71 32.88 -13.70
C THR A 920 -3.70 31.77 -12.67
N LEU A 921 -4.86 31.41 -12.14
CA LEU A 921 -5.02 30.35 -11.13
C LEU A 921 -4.72 28.97 -11.71
N MET A 922 -5.11 28.75 -12.97
CA MET A 922 -4.74 27.53 -13.71
C MET A 922 -3.24 27.29 -13.69
N ARG A 923 -2.42 28.34 -13.91
CA ARG A 923 -0.97 28.22 -13.90
C ARG A 923 -0.44 27.84 -12.51
N THR A 924 -0.96 28.44 -11.44
CA THR A 924 -0.60 28.11 -10.05
C THR A 924 -0.89 26.66 -9.72
N LEU A 925 -2.00 26.11 -10.24
CA LEU A 925 -2.38 24.71 -10.08
C LEU A 925 -1.73 23.76 -11.09
N GLY A 926 -0.81 24.24 -11.94
CA GLY A 926 -0.10 23.42 -12.92
C GLY A 926 -0.88 23.07 -14.19
N TYR A 927 -2.03 23.71 -14.45
CA TYR A 927 -2.77 23.56 -15.71
C TYR A 927 -2.21 24.49 -16.79
N ARG A 928 -1.97 23.94 -17.98
CA ARG A 928 -1.49 24.70 -19.15
C ARG A 928 -2.66 25.16 -20.03
N ARG A 929 -2.58 26.40 -20.53
CA ARG A 929 -3.47 26.92 -21.59
C ARG A 929 -3.20 26.20 -22.91
N LEU A 930 -4.22 26.09 -23.77
CA LEU A 930 -4.01 25.61 -25.13
C LEU A 930 -3.20 26.65 -25.91
N SER A 931 -2.20 26.19 -26.67
CA SER A 931 -1.58 27.03 -27.69
C SER A 931 -2.64 27.38 -28.72
N HIS A 932 -3.08 28.63 -28.72
CA HIS A 932 -3.96 29.15 -29.76
C HIS A 932 -3.10 29.45 -30.99
N GLY A 933 -3.11 28.51 -31.94
CA GLY A 933 -2.69 28.77 -33.32
C GLY A 933 -3.74 29.55 -34.10
#